data_AF-A0A3B0V1S3-F1
#
_entry.id   AF-A0A3B0V1S3-F1
#
_cell.length_a   1.000
_cell.length_b   1.000
_cell.length_c   1.000
_cell.angle_alpha   90.00
_cell.angle_beta   90.00
_cell.angle_gamma   90.00
#
_symmetry.space_group_name_H-M   'P 1'
#
loop_
_entity.id
_entity.type
_entity.pdbx_description
1 polymer ?
#
loop_
_entity_poly.entity_id
_entity_poly.type
_entity_poly.pdbx_seq_one_letter_code
_entity_poly.pdbx_strand_id
1 'polypeptide(L)'
;MNIARRARLLTLFWLLLSLLALLAMGGLKLRQDFLTRGIPTGLPQPINFGGVQLGLNVALQQYDNDELAENLQQISDLGVHYVKQSFYFSESFDWDEADRLVTAVSQHNLTLVPLLDGNPDDDFAPVETAVFAQWASQFTQRYGNTVQFYIIWDEPNLTSHWGKQPVNPDAYGALLTAAAAAIRAADNDAVIVAAPLAPTVESGPTNLADHLFLQQLYETDAAPAFDIVAAKPYGFNSPPDDRTVSNEALNFSRAILLREVMLRNNDGGKAIWMGNWGWNSLPDSWNGDPSIWGEVTAAEQAAFTIAALERARLEWPWLGVAFLEKWQPAAPPDDPCWGFSIKGSETARPELAEGAVSLQTHLAAQNPAIAQPGFHLAQANDPAQVYEGNWKFSPEFGADIGQQPDDVLLGDKVTFTFYGTDLGLRVRRANFRARFYITIDDKPANALPRDENGAMLILTSATKTDDFIATEWVARDLPLGVHTAEIVASRGWDQWVLNGFSVGYQPPDPVGRWGIWLLLVMAVIFAMMTTRNYREANWRTWLQSQRRQFITLDKSWQMGLTAVTAMVVLLAGWFTWAEQAGSVYRRLGDGSQLALTAAAAAIFYVTPTFFIYAVALVVLFILLYWRPVWGLLLIAFCFPFYVPPLPKPILNYRFSPVEIFTLVTFAAFATSRLTAWLSHRKQSHRLLNTDHRLLPTDYGVLALTAVATLSLFFTNRLDVASNEWRVVILEPALFYWMFRVIRPKSSQLWLLLDAFILGGLVVALVGLWQVGFDRASLITAEGGLLRLKSIYGSPNNVALYLGRVIPLLAAMALLGSRKLHGRRWWLYTAVLIPTLLAFILTFSKGGLFLGLPAAFVIIFWQWQQVNGRRSWPWLLLFGVMGASGLLLIEKIPALAGRLSLSGETGVFRRSLWQASLNMVADHPLFGVGLDNFLYEYRGRYILEAAWRDPNLSHPHNWLLDFATRIGTLGLLAGLWLFGTLIQTLRKLRPTVTAVWLPVVVGLGAALADMLVHGLVDHAFFLVDLAFAFYLLLGTAVWLQEAQ
;
A
#
# COMPACT_ATOMS: atom_id res chain seq x y z
N MET A 1 51.40 -14.32 -1.93
CA MET A 1 50.13 -15.08 -2.00
C MET A 1 49.48 -14.82 -3.37
N ASN A 2 49.19 -15.88 -4.15
CA ASN A 2 48.70 -15.75 -5.54
C ASN A 2 47.41 -14.91 -5.59
N ILE A 3 47.35 -13.90 -6.45
CA ILE A 3 46.24 -12.90 -6.52
C ILE A 3 44.88 -13.61 -6.64
N ALA A 4 44.81 -14.68 -7.45
CA ALA A 4 43.59 -15.48 -7.62
C ALA A 4 43.18 -16.26 -6.35
N ARG A 5 44.14 -16.64 -5.49
CA ARG A 5 43.85 -17.29 -4.20
C ARG A 5 43.32 -16.28 -3.19
N ARG A 6 43.87 -15.06 -3.17
CA ARG A 6 43.36 -13.94 -2.34
C ARG A 6 41.95 -13.54 -2.75
N ALA A 7 41.68 -13.41 -4.05
CA ALA A 7 40.34 -13.10 -4.56
C ALA A 7 39.31 -14.19 -4.23
N ARG A 8 39.68 -15.48 -4.27
CA ARG A 8 38.80 -16.58 -3.80
C ARG A 8 38.49 -16.50 -2.31
N LEU A 9 39.51 -16.28 -1.47
CA LEU A 9 39.33 -16.12 -0.02
C LEU A 9 38.46 -14.91 0.30
N LEU A 10 38.66 -13.78 -0.39
CA LEU A 10 37.82 -12.58 -0.23
C LEU A 10 36.38 -12.83 -0.73
N THR A 11 36.20 -13.58 -1.82
CA THR A 11 34.85 -13.96 -2.31
C THR A 11 34.10 -14.75 -1.24
N LEU A 12 34.73 -15.78 -0.65
CA LEU A 12 34.12 -16.58 0.41
C LEU A 12 33.90 -15.77 1.69
N PHE A 13 34.84 -14.88 2.04
CA PHE A 13 34.74 -14.01 3.21
C PHE A 13 33.54 -13.04 3.09
N TRP A 14 33.40 -12.34 1.96
CA TRP A 14 32.26 -11.44 1.75
C TRP A 14 30.93 -12.22 1.64
N LEU A 15 30.94 -13.41 1.06
CA LEU A 15 29.75 -14.27 1.01
C LEU A 15 29.33 -14.68 2.42
N LEU A 16 30.29 -15.10 3.26
CA LEU A 16 30.04 -15.44 4.65
C LEU A 16 29.46 -14.25 5.42
N LEU A 17 30.03 -13.05 5.26
CA LEU A 17 29.51 -11.85 5.91
C LEU A 17 28.09 -11.49 5.43
N SER A 18 27.78 -11.67 4.14
CA SER A 18 26.43 -11.49 3.61
C SER A 18 25.44 -12.46 4.24
N LEU A 19 25.81 -13.75 4.35
CA LEU A 19 25.00 -14.78 5.01
C LEU A 19 24.83 -14.52 6.51
N LEU A 20 25.88 -14.10 7.22
CA LEU A 20 25.81 -13.75 8.63
C LEU A 20 24.90 -12.53 8.88
N ALA A 21 24.93 -11.52 8.01
CA ALA A 21 24.02 -10.38 8.09
C ALA A 21 22.55 -10.81 7.89
N LEU A 22 22.28 -11.71 6.94
CA LEU A 22 20.94 -12.27 6.73
C LEU A 22 20.48 -13.16 7.90
N LEU A 23 21.38 -13.94 8.50
CA LEU A 23 21.08 -14.74 9.69
C LEU A 23 20.80 -13.86 10.92
N ALA A 24 21.60 -12.81 11.13
CA ALA A 24 21.37 -11.83 12.20
C ALA A 24 20.04 -11.10 12.02
N MET A 25 19.68 -10.78 10.77
CA MET A 25 18.39 -10.20 10.42
C MET A 25 17.24 -11.16 10.76
N GLY A 26 17.36 -12.44 10.40
CA GLY A 26 16.39 -13.48 10.78
C GLY A 26 16.26 -13.64 12.30
N GLY A 27 17.38 -13.66 13.02
CA GLY A 27 17.39 -13.73 14.48
C GLY A 27 16.73 -12.52 15.16
N LEU A 28 16.96 -11.31 14.65
CA LEU A 28 16.32 -10.09 15.15
C LEU A 28 14.81 -10.10 14.87
N LYS A 29 14.40 -10.57 13.68
CA LYS A 29 12.98 -10.71 13.32
C LYS A 29 12.27 -11.73 14.22
N LEU A 30 12.86 -12.92 14.44
CA LEU A 30 12.31 -13.92 15.35
C LEU A 30 12.19 -13.41 16.79
N ARG A 31 13.19 -12.66 17.27
CA ARG A 31 13.13 -12.02 18.59
C ARG A 31 12.00 -11.00 18.66
N GLN A 32 11.84 -10.16 17.63
CA GLN A 32 10.75 -9.18 17.58
C GLN A 32 9.39 -9.89 17.57
N ASP A 33 9.23 -10.91 16.72
CA ASP A 33 8.00 -11.70 16.63
C ASP A 33 7.68 -12.38 17.96
N PHE A 34 8.68 -12.87 18.70
CA PHE A 34 8.51 -13.41 20.04
C PHE A 34 8.02 -12.36 21.06
N LEU A 35 8.57 -11.14 21.01
CA LEU A 35 8.18 -10.06 21.93
C LEU A 35 6.79 -9.48 21.62
N THR A 36 6.42 -9.40 20.33
CA THR A 36 5.16 -8.79 19.90
C THR A 36 4.05 -9.79 19.58
N ARG A 37 4.26 -11.09 19.80
CA ARG A 37 3.26 -12.11 19.50
C ARG A 37 1.99 -11.85 20.32
N GLY A 38 0.83 -11.88 19.64
CA GLY A 38 -0.47 -11.56 20.26
C GLY A 38 -0.82 -10.07 20.30
N ILE A 39 0.14 -9.16 20.06
CA ILE A 39 -0.13 -7.72 19.93
C ILE A 39 -0.58 -7.43 18.49
N PRO A 40 -1.67 -6.66 18.27
CA PRO A 40 -2.07 -6.23 16.93
C PRO A 40 -0.92 -5.50 16.19
N THR A 41 -0.74 -5.82 14.90
CA THR A 41 0.34 -5.24 14.07
C THR A 41 0.11 -3.78 13.67
N GLY A 42 -1.04 -3.21 14.02
CA GLY A 42 -1.42 -1.83 13.75
C GLY A 42 -2.44 -1.35 14.77
N LEU A 43 -3.13 -0.25 14.49
CA LEU A 43 -4.16 0.29 15.38
C LEU A 43 -5.29 -0.74 15.59
N PRO A 44 -5.65 -1.06 16.86
CA PRO A 44 -6.76 -1.95 17.18
C PRO A 44 -8.03 -1.57 16.43
N GLN A 45 -8.63 -2.54 15.76
CA GLN A 45 -9.94 -2.38 15.11
C GLN A 45 -11.05 -2.64 16.13
N PRO A 46 -12.29 -2.15 15.89
CA PRO A 46 -13.43 -2.54 16.70
C PRO A 46 -13.58 -4.05 16.71
N ILE A 47 -13.66 -4.62 17.93
CA ILE A 47 -13.94 -6.04 18.17
C ILE A 47 -15.17 -6.08 19.06
N ASN A 48 -16.22 -6.77 18.61
CA ASN A 48 -17.45 -6.89 19.37
C ASN A 48 -17.16 -7.60 20.69
N PHE A 49 -17.61 -7.00 21.79
CA PHE A 49 -17.39 -7.51 23.16
C PHE A 49 -15.91 -7.70 23.51
N GLY A 50 -15.01 -6.98 22.83
CA GLY A 50 -13.60 -6.83 23.19
C GLY A 50 -13.38 -5.67 24.16
N GLY A 51 -12.15 -5.53 24.66
CA GLY A 51 -11.82 -4.65 25.78
C GLY A 51 -11.82 -5.43 27.10
N VAL A 52 -10.65 -5.54 27.71
CA VAL A 52 -10.45 -6.42 28.86
C VAL A 52 -11.20 -5.93 30.09
N GLN A 53 -12.15 -6.74 30.55
CA GLN A 53 -12.94 -6.52 31.76
C GLN A 53 -12.76 -7.69 32.72
N LEU A 54 -12.69 -7.41 34.02
CA LEU A 54 -12.59 -8.47 35.02
C LEU A 54 -13.98 -9.06 35.30
N GLY A 55 -14.08 -10.38 35.23
CA GLY A 55 -15.23 -11.16 35.72
C GLY A 55 -14.80 -12.14 36.80
N LEU A 56 -15.77 -12.80 37.44
CA LEU A 56 -15.52 -13.78 38.47
C LEU A 56 -16.35 -15.06 38.29
N ASN A 57 -15.72 -16.22 38.40
CA ASN A 57 -16.42 -17.50 38.51
C ASN A 57 -16.99 -17.66 39.94
N VAL A 58 -18.25 -18.06 40.03
CA VAL A 58 -18.97 -18.22 41.29
C VAL A 58 -19.68 -19.57 41.36
N ALA A 59 -19.92 -20.05 42.58
CA ALA A 59 -20.70 -21.24 42.85
C ALA A 59 -21.80 -20.90 43.87
N LEU A 60 -22.74 -20.05 43.45
CA LEU A 60 -23.73 -19.41 44.32
C LEU A 60 -24.76 -20.38 44.91
N GLN A 61 -24.95 -21.53 44.27
CA GLN A 61 -25.89 -22.59 44.68
C GLN A 61 -25.62 -23.12 46.09
N GLN A 62 -24.38 -23.00 46.58
CA GLN A 62 -23.97 -23.50 47.89
C GLN A 62 -24.47 -22.65 49.08
N TYR A 63 -24.96 -21.44 48.81
CA TYR A 63 -25.34 -20.48 49.85
C TYR A 63 -26.85 -20.49 50.11
N ASP A 64 -27.24 -20.24 51.36
CA ASP A 64 -28.61 -19.83 51.65
C ASP A 64 -28.86 -18.37 51.25
N ASN A 65 -30.09 -17.86 51.44
CA ASN A 65 -30.45 -16.52 50.97
C ASN A 65 -29.65 -15.37 51.64
N ASP A 66 -29.32 -15.51 52.92
CA ASP A 66 -28.62 -14.46 53.67
C ASP A 66 -27.13 -14.47 53.27
N GLU A 67 -26.52 -15.66 53.21
CA GLU A 67 -25.17 -15.84 52.73
C GLU A 67 -25.02 -15.42 51.26
N LEU A 68 -26.01 -15.73 50.40
CA LEU A 68 -26.00 -15.36 48.99
C LEU A 68 -25.95 -13.85 48.81
N ALA A 69 -26.79 -13.11 49.52
CA ALA A 69 -26.81 -11.65 49.46
C ALA A 69 -25.48 -11.05 49.95
N GLU A 70 -24.94 -11.57 51.06
CA GLU A 70 -23.65 -11.12 51.59
C GLU A 70 -22.50 -11.35 50.58
N ASN A 71 -22.42 -12.55 50.00
CA ASN A 71 -21.37 -12.88 49.04
C ASN A 71 -21.49 -12.03 47.76
N LEU A 72 -22.70 -11.81 47.25
CA LEU A 72 -22.90 -10.96 46.07
C LEU A 72 -22.52 -9.51 46.34
N GLN A 73 -22.81 -8.99 47.53
CA GLN A 73 -22.36 -7.65 47.93
C GLN A 73 -20.83 -7.59 48.00
N GLN A 74 -20.17 -8.57 48.63
CA GLN A 74 -18.70 -8.62 48.69
C GLN A 74 -18.06 -8.68 47.29
N ILE A 75 -18.64 -9.46 46.37
CA ILE A 75 -18.18 -9.53 44.97
C ILE A 75 -18.36 -8.18 44.26
N SER A 76 -19.51 -7.52 44.45
CA SER A 76 -19.75 -6.19 43.91
C SER A 76 -18.76 -5.16 44.46
N ASP A 77 -18.41 -5.25 45.74
CA ASP A 77 -17.47 -4.33 46.40
C ASP A 77 -16.03 -4.47 45.90
N LEU A 78 -15.67 -5.62 45.29
CA LEU A 78 -14.39 -5.76 44.56
C LEU A 78 -14.31 -4.88 43.31
N GLY A 79 -15.43 -4.36 42.82
CA GLY A 79 -15.50 -3.64 41.53
C GLY A 79 -15.62 -4.57 40.32
N VAL A 80 -16.06 -5.82 40.52
CA VAL A 80 -16.37 -6.77 39.44
C VAL A 80 -17.80 -6.54 38.96
N HIS A 81 -18.04 -6.62 37.65
CA HIS A 81 -19.37 -6.45 37.05
C HIS A 81 -19.96 -7.73 36.47
N TYR A 82 -19.13 -8.74 36.16
CA TYR A 82 -19.59 -9.97 35.53
C TYR A 82 -19.34 -11.18 36.43
N VAL A 83 -20.36 -12.01 36.61
CA VAL A 83 -20.24 -13.28 37.34
C VAL A 83 -20.65 -14.45 36.45
N LYS A 84 -19.81 -15.49 36.38
CA LYS A 84 -20.11 -16.73 35.65
C LYS A 84 -20.59 -17.80 36.62
N GLN A 85 -21.79 -18.33 36.38
CA GLN A 85 -22.44 -19.35 37.20
C GLN A 85 -22.89 -20.51 36.31
N SER A 86 -22.58 -21.75 36.70
CA SER A 86 -23.02 -22.94 35.99
C SER A 86 -24.48 -23.28 36.32
N PHE A 87 -25.22 -23.71 35.30
CA PHE A 87 -26.54 -24.31 35.36
C PHE A 87 -26.50 -25.64 34.62
N TYR A 88 -26.92 -26.70 35.28
CA TYR A 88 -26.79 -28.07 34.77
C TYR A 88 -28.09 -28.56 34.15
N PHE A 89 -27.98 -29.26 33.03
CA PHE A 89 -29.13 -29.85 32.34
C PHE A 89 -29.93 -30.79 33.25
N SER A 90 -31.26 -30.67 33.20
CA SER A 90 -32.19 -31.59 33.87
C SER A 90 -33.43 -31.86 33.01
N GLU A 91 -33.82 -33.14 32.89
CA GLU A 91 -35.04 -33.55 32.17
C GLU A 91 -36.33 -33.06 32.85
N SER A 92 -36.29 -32.68 34.13
CA SER A 92 -37.46 -32.19 34.86
C SER A 92 -37.77 -30.72 34.61
N PHE A 93 -36.85 -29.95 34.01
CA PHE A 93 -36.97 -28.50 33.80
C PHE A 93 -37.30 -27.76 35.12
N ASP A 94 -36.65 -28.13 36.22
CA ASP A 94 -36.76 -27.43 37.50
C ASP A 94 -35.95 -26.12 37.47
N TRP A 95 -36.64 -25.01 37.74
CA TRP A 95 -36.09 -23.64 37.64
C TRP A 95 -36.04 -22.91 38.98
N ASP A 96 -36.43 -23.52 40.11
CA ASP A 96 -36.53 -22.81 41.40
C ASP A 96 -35.18 -22.22 41.84
N GLU A 97 -34.10 -22.99 41.68
CA GLU A 97 -32.74 -22.53 41.97
C GLU A 97 -32.29 -21.44 40.98
N ALA A 98 -32.60 -21.60 39.69
CA ALA A 98 -32.25 -20.60 38.68
C ALA A 98 -32.98 -19.27 38.91
N ASP A 99 -34.26 -19.30 39.28
CA ASP A 99 -35.04 -18.12 39.67
C ASP A 99 -34.40 -17.39 40.84
N ARG A 100 -33.99 -18.15 41.87
CA ARG A 100 -33.32 -17.60 43.06
C ARG A 100 -32.05 -16.87 42.68
N LEU A 101 -31.17 -17.52 41.90
CA LEU A 101 -29.86 -16.97 41.56
C LEU A 101 -29.92 -15.80 40.57
N VAL A 102 -30.70 -15.91 39.49
CA VAL A 102 -30.85 -14.82 38.51
C VAL A 102 -31.41 -13.56 39.19
N THR A 103 -32.41 -13.73 40.05
CA THR A 103 -32.99 -12.63 40.82
C THR A 103 -31.95 -12.00 41.75
N ALA A 104 -31.26 -12.81 42.57
CA ALA A 104 -30.28 -12.30 43.52
C ALA A 104 -29.12 -11.54 42.85
N VAL A 105 -28.59 -12.06 41.75
CA VAL A 105 -27.49 -11.41 41.01
C VAL A 105 -27.94 -10.07 40.42
N SER A 106 -29.13 -10.02 39.81
CA SER A 106 -29.67 -8.79 39.21
C SER A 106 -29.89 -7.66 40.24
N GLN A 107 -30.22 -8.00 41.49
CA GLN A 107 -30.44 -7.03 42.57
C GLN A 107 -29.15 -6.34 43.05
N HIS A 108 -27.98 -6.93 42.79
CA HIS A 108 -26.67 -6.42 43.21
C HIS A 108 -25.92 -5.70 42.07
N ASN A 109 -26.61 -5.30 40.99
CA ASN A 109 -26.01 -4.66 39.81
C ASN A 109 -24.87 -5.47 39.16
N LEU A 110 -24.91 -6.79 39.31
CA LEU A 110 -24.00 -7.72 38.66
C LEU A 110 -24.65 -8.28 37.39
N THR A 111 -23.84 -8.54 36.38
CA THR A 111 -24.27 -9.19 35.13
C THR A 111 -23.99 -10.68 35.24
N LEU A 112 -25.06 -11.48 35.21
CA LEU A 112 -24.96 -12.93 35.18
C LEU A 112 -24.60 -13.41 33.77
N VAL A 113 -23.57 -14.25 33.68
CA VAL A 113 -23.23 -15.02 32.49
C VAL A 113 -23.44 -16.50 32.80
N PRO A 114 -24.61 -17.09 32.48
CA PRO A 114 -24.84 -18.52 32.67
C PRO A 114 -23.91 -19.35 31.79
N LEU A 115 -23.34 -20.38 32.40
CA LEU A 115 -22.78 -21.52 31.71
C LEU A 115 -23.83 -22.64 31.73
N LEU A 116 -24.39 -22.93 30.56
CA LEU A 116 -25.38 -24.00 30.38
C LEU A 116 -24.64 -25.30 30.06
N ASP A 117 -24.60 -26.23 31.01
CA ASP A 117 -23.75 -27.43 30.96
C ASP A 117 -24.53 -28.75 31.01
N GLY A 118 -23.81 -29.86 30.79
CA GLY A 118 -24.32 -31.21 31.00
C GLY A 118 -24.64 -31.53 32.46
N ASN A 119 -25.27 -32.68 32.71
CA ASN A 119 -25.58 -33.12 34.08
C ASN A 119 -24.33 -33.73 34.74
N PRO A 120 -23.84 -33.20 35.88
CA PRO A 120 -22.70 -33.76 36.60
C PRO A 120 -22.94 -35.20 37.11
N ASP A 121 -24.19 -35.58 37.39
CA ASP A 121 -24.53 -36.92 37.89
C ASP A 121 -24.30 -38.03 36.84
N ASP A 122 -24.22 -37.67 35.55
CA ASP A 122 -23.94 -38.58 34.43
C ASP A 122 -22.61 -38.24 33.74
N ASP A 123 -21.63 -37.78 34.51
CA ASP A 123 -20.29 -37.40 34.03
C ASP A 123 -20.33 -36.41 32.83
N PHE A 124 -21.33 -35.53 32.78
CA PHE A 124 -21.58 -34.60 31.69
C PHE A 124 -21.72 -35.31 30.33
N ALA A 125 -22.39 -36.45 30.26
CA ALA A 125 -22.69 -37.08 28.98
C ALA A 125 -23.56 -36.17 28.11
N PRO A 126 -23.22 -35.96 26.82
CA PRO A 126 -24.05 -35.15 25.94
C PRO A 126 -25.38 -35.85 25.67
N VAL A 127 -26.48 -35.16 25.95
CA VAL A 127 -27.84 -35.61 25.60
C VAL A 127 -28.12 -35.38 24.11
N GLU A 128 -29.28 -35.84 23.64
CA GLU A 128 -29.70 -35.54 22.26
C GLU A 128 -29.74 -34.03 22.02
N THR A 129 -29.09 -33.57 20.94
CA THR A 129 -28.92 -32.15 20.59
C THR A 129 -30.22 -31.34 20.64
N ALA A 130 -31.33 -31.91 20.18
CA ALA A 130 -32.63 -31.24 20.19
C ALA A 130 -33.19 -31.04 21.61
N VAL A 131 -32.93 -31.98 22.52
CA VAL A 131 -33.38 -31.92 23.92
C VAL A 131 -32.61 -30.83 24.66
N PHE A 132 -31.28 -30.80 24.51
CA PHE A 132 -30.46 -29.74 25.11
C PHE A 132 -30.85 -28.35 24.56
N ALA A 133 -31.04 -28.23 23.25
CA ALA A 133 -31.47 -26.98 22.62
C ALA A 133 -32.84 -26.50 23.13
N GLN A 134 -33.79 -27.40 23.36
CA GLN A 134 -35.08 -27.08 23.96
C GLN A 134 -34.93 -26.58 25.40
N TRP A 135 -34.09 -27.23 26.21
CA TRP A 135 -33.79 -26.80 27.58
C TRP A 135 -33.15 -25.41 27.63
N ALA A 136 -32.15 -25.16 26.77
CA ALA A 136 -31.54 -23.85 26.63
C ALA A 136 -32.55 -22.77 26.18
N SER A 137 -33.44 -23.10 25.23
CA SER A 137 -34.50 -22.18 24.79
C SER A 137 -35.49 -21.83 25.92
N GLN A 138 -35.87 -22.80 26.75
CA GLN A 138 -36.74 -22.56 27.91
C GLN A 138 -36.06 -21.66 28.95
N PHE A 139 -34.77 -21.89 29.21
CA PHE A 139 -33.96 -21.00 30.06
C PHE A 139 -34.00 -19.57 29.52
N THR A 140 -33.73 -19.37 28.22
CA THR A 140 -33.75 -18.05 27.58
C THR A 140 -35.13 -17.41 27.57
N GLN A 141 -36.21 -18.15 27.31
CA GLN A 141 -37.57 -17.62 27.38
C GLN A 141 -37.90 -17.06 28.77
N ARG A 142 -37.31 -17.64 29.82
CA ARG A 142 -37.52 -17.22 31.20
C ARG A 142 -36.65 -16.03 31.60
N TYR A 143 -35.38 -16.02 31.18
CA TYR A 143 -34.37 -15.08 31.70
C TYR A 143 -33.77 -14.11 30.67
N GLY A 144 -34.14 -14.18 29.38
CA GLY A 144 -33.55 -13.38 28.30
C GLY A 144 -33.66 -11.86 28.48
N ASN A 145 -34.65 -11.38 29.20
CA ASN A 145 -34.75 -9.95 29.54
C ASN A 145 -33.68 -9.46 30.54
N THR A 146 -32.99 -10.38 31.21
CA THR A 146 -31.97 -10.09 32.24
C THR A 146 -30.59 -10.64 31.85
N VAL A 147 -30.55 -11.70 31.03
CA VAL A 147 -29.33 -12.37 30.60
C VAL A 147 -29.11 -12.16 29.11
N GLN A 148 -27.96 -11.59 28.76
CA GLN A 148 -27.54 -11.38 27.37
C GLN A 148 -26.55 -12.43 26.87
N PHE A 149 -25.65 -12.92 27.72
CA PHE A 149 -24.52 -13.77 27.31
C PHE A 149 -24.73 -15.21 27.76
N TYR A 150 -24.58 -16.17 26.85
CA TYR A 150 -24.78 -17.60 27.14
C TYR A 150 -23.53 -18.38 26.78
N ILE A 151 -22.88 -19.00 27.78
CA ILE A 151 -21.80 -19.95 27.54
C ILE A 151 -22.42 -21.33 27.38
N ILE A 152 -22.12 -21.98 26.25
CA ILE A 152 -22.69 -23.28 25.93
C ILE A 152 -21.63 -24.36 26.19
N TRP A 153 -21.88 -25.16 27.22
CA TRP A 153 -21.01 -26.24 27.70
C TRP A 153 -19.70 -25.77 28.39
N ASP A 154 -19.05 -26.68 29.13
CA ASP A 154 -17.68 -26.49 29.63
C ASP A 154 -16.74 -27.61 29.15
N GLU A 155 -15.50 -27.28 28.79
CA GLU A 155 -14.43 -28.25 28.49
C GLU A 155 -14.81 -29.48 27.64
N PRO A 156 -15.54 -29.33 26.50
CA PRO A 156 -15.92 -30.48 25.65
C PRO A 156 -14.70 -31.17 24.99
N ASN A 157 -13.51 -30.60 25.18
CA ASN A 157 -12.24 -31.13 24.74
C ASN A 157 -11.56 -32.07 25.77
N LEU A 158 -12.25 -32.41 26.86
CA LEU A 158 -11.85 -33.43 27.83
C LEU A 158 -12.87 -34.58 27.89
N THR A 159 -12.40 -35.83 27.91
CA THR A 159 -13.31 -36.99 28.08
C THR A 159 -14.04 -36.96 29.42
N SER A 160 -13.42 -36.41 30.47
CA SER A 160 -13.99 -36.31 31.82
C SER A 160 -15.19 -35.37 31.89
N HIS A 161 -15.33 -34.47 30.92
CA HIS A 161 -16.44 -33.51 30.81
C HIS A 161 -17.29 -33.76 29.55
N TRP A 162 -17.25 -35.01 29.07
CA TRP A 162 -17.96 -35.46 27.87
C TRP A 162 -18.40 -36.93 28.02
N GLY A 163 -18.94 -37.30 29.18
CA GLY A 163 -19.51 -38.63 29.45
C GLY A 163 -18.51 -39.79 29.41
N LYS A 164 -17.22 -39.53 29.65
CA LYS A 164 -16.11 -40.49 29.48
C LYS A 164 -16.02 -41.07 28.06
N GLN A 165 -16.56 -40.34 27.08
CA GLN A 165 -16.49 -40.68 25.66
C GLN A 165 -15.27 -40.01 25.00
N PRO A 166 -14.80 -40.50 23.84
CA PRO A 166 -13.82 -39.77 23.04
C PRO A 166 -14.31 -38.36 22.71
N VAL A 167 -13.41 -37.38 22.77
CA VAL A 167 -13.73 -35.98 22.45
C VAL A 167 -14.16 -35.87 20.99
N ASN A 168 -15.21 -35.08 20.74
CA ASN A 168 -15.82 -35.00 19.42
C ASN A 168 -16.24 -33.55 19.09
N PRO A 169 -15.38 -32.78 18.40
CA PRO A 169 -15.70 -31.42 17.98
C PRO A 169 -16.93 -31.32 17.07
N ASP A 170 -17.22 -32.33 16.24
CA ASP A 170 -18.42 -32.38 15.38
C ASP A 170 -19.70 -32.46 16.22
N ALA A 171 -19.72 -33.34 17.23
CA ALA A 171 -20.87 -33.49 18.13
C ALA A 171 -21.11 -32.22 18.95
N TYR A 172 -20.05 -31.61 19.48
CA TYR A 172 -20.14 -30.34 20.17
C TYR A 172 -20.58 -29.20 19.22
N GLY A 173 -20.05 -29.14 17.98
CA GLY A 173 -20.45 -28.16 16.98
C GLY A 173 -21.94 -28.24 16.62
N ALA A 174 -22.49 -29.46 16.53
CA ALA A 174 -23.92 -29.68 16.33
C ALA A 174 -24.75 -29.23 17.55
N LEU A 175 -24.31 -29.57 18.76
CA LEU A 175 -24.95 -29.15 20.02
C LEU A 175 -24.97 -27.62 20.16
N LEU A 176 -23.81 -26.97 19.97
CA LEU A 176 -23.64 -25.52 20.00
C LEU A 176 -24.55 -24.84 18.98
N THR A 177 -24.57 -25.33 17.73
CA THR A 177 -25.38 -24.73 16.65
C THR A 177 -26.87 -24.82 16.94
N ALA A 178 -27.35 -25.96 17.44
CA ALA A 178 -28.77 -26.11 17.78
C ALA A 178 -29.17 -25.27 19.00
N ALA A 179 -28.34 -25.24 20.04
CA ALA A 179 -28.58 -24.41 21.22
C ALA A 179 -28.58 -22.92 20.85
N ALA A 180 -27.59 -22.45 20.10
CA ALA A 180 -27.51 -21.08 19.61
C ALA A 180 -28.75 -20.67 18.81
N ALA A 181 -29.21 -21.53 17.89
CA ALA A 181 -30.41 -21.26 17.11
C ALA A 181 -31.68 -21.18 17.98
N ALA A 182 -31.80 -22.06 18.98
CA ALA A 182 -32.97 -22.12 19.86
C ALA A 182 -32.99 -20.97 20.89
N ILE A 183 -31.83 -20.53 21.37
CA ILE A 183 -31.64 -19.33 22.21
C ILE A 183 -31.98 -18.09 21.40
N ARG A 184 -31.39 -17.90 20.21
CA ARG A 184 -31.64 -16.73 19.36
C ARG A 184 -33.09 -16.62 18.88
N ALA A 185 -33.77 -17.75 18.73
CA ALA A 185 -35.21 -17.78 18.42
C ALA A 185 -36.08 -17.29 19.59
N ALA A 186 -35.60 -17.43 20.84
CA ALA A 186 -36.27 -16.92 22.04
C ALA A 186 -35.87 -15.46 22.34
N ASP A 187 -34.63 -15.07 22.04
CA ASP A 187 -34.09 -13.73 22.22
C ASP A 187 -33.10 -13.37 21.10
N ASN A 188 -33.47 -12.42 20.24
CA ASN A 188 -32.64 -12.03 19.09
C ASN A 188 -31.36 -11.28 19.48
N ASP A 189 -31.30 -10.71 20.70
CA ASP A 189 -30.15 -9.94 21.18
C ASP A 189 -29.15 -10.82 21.97
N ALA A 190 -29.44 -12.12 22.09
CA ALA A 190 -28.59 -13.08 22.79
C ALA A 190 -27.23 -13.28 22.11
N VAL A 191 -26.18 -13.22 22.93
CA VAL A 191 -24.78 -13.38 22.52
C VAL A 191 -24.30 -14.75 22.96
N ILE A 192 -23.81 -15.54 22.01
CA ILE A 192 -23.39 -16.92 22.25
C ILE A 192 -21.87 -17.00 22.43
N VAL A 193 -21.45 -17.58 23.54
CA VAL A 193 -20.05 -17.85 23.86
C VAL A 193 -19.81 -19.36 23.72
N ALA A 194 -18.87 -19.74 22.85
CA ALA A 194 -18.45 -21.14 22.76
C ALA A 194 -17.76 -21.57 24.06
N ALA A 195 -17.91 -22.86 24.41
CA ALA A 195 -17.33 -23.49 25.58
C ALA A 195 -15.89 -23.04 25.85
N PRO A 196 -15.53 -22.75 27.11
CA PRO A 196 -14.16 -22.52 27.47
C PRO A 196 -13.38 -23.83 27.37
N LEU A 197 -12.36 -23.85 26.51
CA LEU A 197 -11.60 -25.05 26.23
C LEU A 197 -10.48 -25.24 27.26
N ALA A 198 -10.39 -26.45 27.82
CA ALA A 198 -9.34 -26.82 28.78
C ALA A 198 -7.96 -26.78 28.13
N PRO A 199 -6.92 -26.23 28.79
CA PRO A 199 -5.59 -26.20 28.22
C PRO A 199 -4.93 -27.57 28.37
N THR A 200 -4.71 -28.26 27.25
CA THR A 200 -4.07 -29.58 27.20
C THR A 200 -3.02 -29.61 26.09
N VAL A 201 -2.12 -30.60 26.09
CA VAL A 201 -1.06 -30.74 25.08
C VAL A 201 -1.35 -31.90 24.11
N GLU A 202 -2.38 -32.69 24.41
CA GLU A 202 -2.78 -33.91 23.73
C GLU A 202 -3.39 -33.67 22.35
N SER A 203 -3.30 -34.67 21.48
CA SER A 203 -3.82 -34.63 20.10
C SER A 203 -5.01 -35.58 19.86
N GLY A 204 -5.69 -36.00 20.94
CA GLY A 204 -6.80 -36.94 20.90
C GLY A 204 -6.42 -38.41 21.07
N PRO A 205 -7.41 -39.31 21.22
CA PRO A 205 -8.85 -39.05 21.26
C PRO A 205 -9.41 -38.84 22.69
N THR A 206 -8.59 -38.99 23.73
CA THR A 206 -9.03 -38.84 25.13
C THR A 206 -9.19 -37.37 25.52
N ASN A 207 -8.19 -36.55 25.22
CA ASN A 207 -8.22 -35.10 25.38
C ASN A 207 -7.68 -34.48 24.09
N LEU A 208 -8.13 -33.29 23.75
CA LEU A 208 -7.63 -32.54 22.59
C LEU A 208 -7.24 -31.14 23.02
N ALA A 209 -6.03 -30.72 22.62
CA ALA A 209 -5.54 -29.37 22.89
C ALA A 209 -6.54 -28.33 22.39
N ASP A 210 -6.90 -27.38 23.25
CA ASP A 210 -7.79 -26.23 22.99
C ASP A 210 -7.72 -25.65 21.56
N HIS A 211 -6.54 -25.26 21.07
CA HIS A 211 -6.36 -24.69 19.74
C HIS A 211 -6.59 -25.70 18.60
N LEU A 212 -6.33 -27.00 18.82
CA LEU A 212 -6.66 -28.07 17.87
C LEU A 212 -8.18 -28.33 17.85
N PHE A 213 -8.81 -28.35 19.02
CA PHE A 213 -10.26 -28.49 19.16
C PHE A 213 -10.98 -27.32 18.47
N LEU A 214 -10.53 -26.08 18.71
CA LEU A 214 -11.09 -24.90 18.05
C LEU A 214 -10.89 -24.93 16.52
N GLN A 215 -9.72 -25.38 16.05
CA GLN A 215 -9.48 -25.54 14.62
C GLN A 215 -10.43 -26.57 14.01
N GLN A 216 -10.62 -27.71 14.67
CA GLN A 216 -11.59 -28.73 14.21
C GLN A 216 -13.03 -28.19 14.29
N LEU A 217 -13.39 -27.41 15.31
CA LEU A 217 -14.70 -26.76 15.40
C LEU A 217 -14.98 -25.83 14.21
N TYR A 218 -13.99 -25.05 13.75
CA TYR A 218 -14.13 -24.24 12.53
C TYR A 218 -14.35 -25.10 11.27
N GLU A 219 -13.77 -26.31 11.23
CA GLU A 219 -13.95 -27.26 10.12
C GLU A 219 -15.36 -27.88 10.08
N THR A 220 -16.15 -27.74 11.16
CA THR A 220 -17.55 -28.20 11.26
C THR A 220 -18.59 -27.19 10.76
N ASP A 221 -18.15 -26.03 10.24
CA ASP A 221 -18.99 -24.88 9.88
C ASP A 221 -19.74 -24.24 11.07
N ALA A 222 -19.37 -24.53 12.33
CA ALA A 222 -20.00 -23.97 13.52
C ALA A 222 -19.69 -22.48 13.78
N ALA A 223 -18.84 -21.84 12.96
CA ALA A 223 -18.43 -20.43 13.16
C ALA A 223 -19.60 -19.42 13.30
N PRO A 224 -20.73 -19.53 12.58
CA PRO A 224 -21.86 -18.63 12.76
C PRO A 224 -22.66 -18.86 14.07
N ALA A 225 -22.44 -19.98 14.75
CA ALA A 225 -23.18 -20.33 15.97
C ALA A 225 -22.72 -19.56 17.21
N PHE A 226 -21.48 -19.06 17.23
CA PHE A 226 -20.93 -18.32 18.36
C PHE A 226 -20.43 -16.92 17.97
N ASP A 227 -20.55 -15.99 18.90
CA ASP A 227 -20.09 -14.60 18.80
C ASP A 227 -18.74 -14.38 19.51
N ILE A 228 -18.41 -15.25 20.46
CA ILE A 228 -17.20 -15.19 21.30
C ILE A 228 -16.62 -16.61 21.45
N VAL A 229 -15.29 -16.73 21.43
CA VAL A 229 -14.58 -17.96 21.82
C VAL A 229 -14.08 -17.83 23.25
N ALA A 230 -14.28 -18.84 24.10
CA ALA A 230 -13.72 -18.84 25.45
C ALA A 230 -12.44 -19.68 25.56
N ALA A 231 -11.46 -19.16 26.28
CA ALA A 231 -10.19 -19.80 26.60
C ALA A 231 -10.07 -20.04 28.11
N LYS A 232 -9.27 -21.02 28.53
CA LYS A 232 -8.88 -21.20 29.94
C LYS A 232 -7.36 -21.00 30.16
N PRO A 233 -6.80 -19.79 29.99
CA PRO A 233 -5.36 -19.56 30.08
C PRO A 233 -4.87 -19.50 31.54
N TYR A 234 -4.78 -20.65 32.22
CA TYR A 234 -4.13 -20.73 33.52
C TYR A 234 -2.65 -20.38 33.43
N GLY A 235 -2.12 -19.71 34.46
CA GLY A 235 -0.71 -19.35 34.52
C GLY A 235 0.23 -20.51 34.88
N PHE A 236 -0.33 -21.59 35.44
CA PHE A 236 0.41 -22.72 35.97
C PHE A 236 1.54 -22.29 36.91
N ASN A 237 2.78 -22.70 36.62
CA ASN A 237 3.98 -22.33 37.38
C ASN A 237 4.70 -21.11 36.76
N SER A 238 4.19 -20.56 35.66
CA SER A 238 4.87 -19.49 34.91
C SER A 238 4.33 -18.11 35.33
N PRO A 239 5.20 -17.08 35.36
CA PRO A 239 4.74 -15.71 35.53
C PRO A 239 3.93 -15.25 34.30
N PRO A 240 3.07 -14.23 34.44
CA PRO A 240 2.21 -13.74 33.37
C PRO A 240 2.96 -13.11 32.21
N ASP A 241 4.25 -12.80 32.33
CA ASP A 241 5.10 -12.23 31.27
C ASP A 241 5.89 -13.29 30.48
N ASP A 242 5.74 -14.58 30.79
CA ASP A 242 6.25 -15.67 29.96
C ASP A 242 5.57 -15.63 28.58
N ARG A 243 6.31 -15.20 27.55
CA ARG A 243 5.84 -15.05 26.16
C ARG A 243 5.94 -16.34 25.34
N THR A 244 6.25 -17.47 25.95
CA THR A 244 6.31 -18.76 25.25
C THR A 244 4.92 -19.14 24.77
N VAL A 245 4.76 -19.30 23.46
CA VAL A 245 3.49 -19.70 22.82
C VAL A 245 3.75 -20.93 21.96
N SER A 246 3.44 -22.10 22.49
CA SER A 246 3.49 -23.39 21.79
C SER A 246 2.45 -24.36 22.37
N ASN A 247 2.18 -25.46 21.66
CA ASN A 247 1.26 -26.48 22.17
C ASN A 247 1.75 -27.08 23.49
N GLU A 248 3.06 -27.24 23.65
CA GLU A 248 3.72 -27.85 24.81
C GLU A 248 3.81 -26.91 26.02
N ALA A 249 3.51 -25.62 25.84
CA ALA A 249 3.53 -24.62 26.90
C ALA A 249 2.13 -24.44 27.48
N LEU A 250 1.99 -24.77 28.77
CA LEU A 250 0.81 -24.49 29.59
C LEU A 250 1.11 -23.24 30.42
N ASN A 251 0.65 -22.08 29.95
CA ASN A 251 0.88 -20.78 30.58
C ASN A 251 -0.20 -19.75 30.14
N PHE A 252 -0.13 -18.55 30.70
CA PHE A 252 -1.08 -17.47 30.42
C PHE A 252 -1.07 -17.02 28.94
N SER A 253 0.10 -17.03 28.28
CA SER A 253 0.24 -16.65 26.87
C SER A 253 -0.45 -17.62 25.90
N ARG A 254 -0.87 -18.80 26.36
CA ARG A 254 -1.54 -19.82 25.54
C ARG A 254 -2.79 -19.32 24.82
N ALA A 255 -3.51 -18.33 25.39
CA ALA A 255 -4.66 -17.69 24.73
C ALA A 255 -4.34 -17.16 23.31
N ILE A 256 -3.08 -16.81 23.04
CA ILE A 256 -2.61 -16.36 21.72
C ILE A 256 -2.77 -17.46 20.66
N LEU A 257 -2.65 -18.75 21.01
CA LEU A 257 -2.87 -19.85 20.05
C LEU A 257 -4.29 -19.85 19.49
N LEU A 258 -5.28 -19.62 20.36
CA LEU A 258 -6.69 -19.53 19.94
C LEU A 258 -6.89 -18.31 19.06
N ARG A 259 -6.29 -17.16 19.42
CA ARG A 259 -6.33 -15.95 18.58
C ARG A 259 -5.75 -16.23 17.18
N GLU A 260 -4.65 -16.95 17.09
CA GLU A 260 -4.03 -17.33 15.82
C GLU A 260 -4.88 -18.32 15.01
N VAL A 261 -5.64 -19.21 15.66
CA VAL A 261 -6.64 -20.06 14.98
C VAL A 261 -7.77 -19.18 14.41
N MET A 262 -8.33 -18.25 15.19
CA MET A 262 -9.40 -17.36 14.72
C MET A 262 -8.94 -16.50 13.53
N LEU A 263 -7.73 -15.94 13.59
CA LEU A 263 -7.16 -15.15 12.49
C LEU A 263 -6.98 -15.97 11.21
N ARG A 264 -6.52 -17.23 11.32
CA ARG A 264 -6.40 -18.14 10.18
C ARG A 264 -7.74 -18.49 9.53
N ASN A 265 -8.82 -18.48 10.30
CA ASN A 265 -10.18 -18.77 9.85
C ASN A 265 -11.00 -17.50 9.55
N ASN A 266 -10.36 -16.33 9.39
CA ASN A 266 -11.00 -15.03 9.13
C ASN A 266 -12.01 -14.56 10.19
N ASP A 267 -11.92 -15.06 11.42
CA ASP A 267 -12.85 -14.74 12.52
C ASP A 267 -12.25 -13.76 13.54
N GLY A 268 -11.22 -13.00 13.11
CA GLY A 268 -10.50 -12.06 13.98
C GLY A 268 -11.32 -10.86 14.50
N GLY A 269 -12.54 -10.66 14.00
CA GLY A 269 -13.46 -9.60 14.45
C GLY A 269 -14.24 -9.94 15.73
N LYS A 270 -14.19 -11.21 16.19
CA LYS A 270 -14.80 -11.66 17.43
C LYS A 270 -13.80 -11.62 18.59
N ALA A 271 -14.34 -11.42 19.79
CA ALA A 271 -13.54 -11.43 21.02
C ALA A 271 -13.17 -12.85 21.45
N ILE A 272 -12.11 -12.94 22.25
CA ILE A 272 -11.86 -14.10 23.10
C ILE A 272 -12.19 -13.70 24.54
N TRP A 273 -12.90 -14.55 25.27
CA TRP A 273 -13.09 -14.39 26.71
C TRP A 273 -12.20 -15.39 27.46
N MET A 274 -11.72 -15.02 28.64
CA MET A 274 -11.09 -16.01 29.52
C MET A 274 -12.20 -16.60 30.38
N GLY A 275 -12.72 -17.77 30.00
CA GLY A 275 -13.76 -18.44 30.78
C GLY A 275 -13.26 -18.83 32.17
N ASN A 276 -11.96 -19.11 32.28
CA ASN A 276 -11.26 -19.41 33.53
C ASN A 276 -9.81 -18.97 33.42
N TRP A 277 -9.25 -18.34 34.44
CA TRP A 277 -7.81 -18.03 34.49
C TRP A 277 -7.39 -17.78 35.94
N GLY A 278 -6.08 -17.83 36.19
CA GLY A 278 -5.48 -17.56 37.49
C GLY A 278 -4.28 -18.44 37.79
N TRP A 279 -3.79 -18.33 39.02
CA TRP A 279 -2.73 -19.15 39.59
C TRP A 279 -3.24 -19.82 40.85
N ASN A 280 -2.83 -21.07 41.08
CA ASN A 280 -3.22 -21.83 42.25
C ASN A 280 -2.18 -21.63 43.36
N SER A 281 -2.63 -21.37 44.59
CA SER A 281 -1.76 -21.26 45.77
C SER A 281 -2.30 -22.10 46.92
N LEU A 282 -1.63 -23.22 47.18
CA LEU A 282 -1.91 -24.08 48.32
C LEU A 282 -1.03 -23.65 49.51
N PRO A 283 -1.48 -23.87 50.75
CA PRO A 283 -0.77 -23.44 51.94
C PRO A 283 0.32 -24.46 52.25
N ASP A 284 1.39 -24.03 52.93
CA ASP A 284 2.48 -24.93 53.35
C ASP A 284 1.98 -26.14 54.19
N SER A 285 0.81 -26.02 54.81
CA SER A 285 0.15 -27.07 55.61
C SER A 285 -0.82 -27.96 54.82
N TRP A 286 -0.84 -27.90 53.49
CA TRP A 286 -1.74 -28.68 52.65
C TRP A 286 -1.53 -30.19 52.82
N ASN A 287 -2.63 -30.91 53.08
CA ASN A 287 -2.63 -32.37 53.22
C ASN A 287 -3.61 -33.07 52.26
N GLY A 288 -4.21 -32.32 51.32
CA GLY A 288 -5.12 -32.84 50.30
C GLY A 288 -4.39 -33.26 49.02
N ASP A 289 -5.14 -33.40 47.92
CA ASP A 289 -4.56 -33.78 46.63
C ASP A 289 -3.69 -32.64 46.05
N PRO A 290 -2.59 -32.96 45.33
CA PRO A 290 -1.72 -31.94 44.74
C PRO A 290 -2.43 -31.19 43.59
N SER A 291 -2.08 -29.92 43.42
CA SER A 291 -2.61 -29.10 42.31
C SER A 291 -2.15 -29.60 40.95
N ILE A 292 -3.11 -29.82 40.05
CA ILE A 292 -2.84 -30.09 38.63
C ILE A 292 -2.56 -28.80 37.83
N TRP A 293 -2.85 -27.63 38.41
CA TRP A 293 -2.67 -26.31 37.80
C TRP A 293 -1.37 -25.64 38.20
N GLY A 294 -0.37 -26.40 38.66
CA GLY A 294 0.84 -25.83 39.24
C GLY A 294 0.58 -25.16 40.60
N GLU A 295 1.62 -24.54 41.16
CA GLU A 295 1.57 -23.95 42.49
C GLU A 295 2.49 -22.74 42.58
N VAL A 296 1.97 -21.63 43.12
CA VAL A 296 2.73 -20.41 43.43
C VAL A 296 2.44 -19.96 44.86
N THR A 297 3.27 -19.08 45.41
CA THR A 297 3.00 -18.48 46.72
C THR A 297 1.79 -17.53 46.65
N ALA A 298 1.13 -17.27 47.78
CA ALA A 298 -0.02 -16.36 47.84
C ALA A 298 0.35 -14.93 47.37
N ALA A 299 1.57 -14.48 47.68
CA ALA A 299 2.10 -13.20 47.22
C ALA A 299 2.29 -13.17 45.69
N GLU A 300 2.83 -14.25 45.10
CA GLU A 300 2.95 -14.39 43.66
C GLU A 300 1.58 -14.47 42.98
N GLN A 301 0.62 -15.21 43.55
CA GLN A 301 -0.75 -15.28 43.03
C GLN A 301 -1.38 -13.89 42.90
N ALA A 302 -1.29 -13.06 43.95
CA ALA A 302 -1.82 -11.70 43.93
C ALA A 302 -1.09 -10.81 42.89
N ALA A 303 0.24 -10.83 42.89
CA ALA A 303 1.05 -10.05 41.96
C ALA A 303 0.85 -10.47 40.49
N PHE A 304 0.81 -11.77 40.23
CA PHE A 304 0.61 -12.33 38.88
C PHE A 304 -0.79 -12.06 38.36
N THR A 305 -1.82 -12.13 39.20
CA THR A 305 -3.20 -11.80 38.82
C THR A 305 -3.30 -10.36 38.32
N ILE A 306 -2.74 -9.40 39.07
CA ILE A 306 -2.73 -7.98 38.68
C ILE A 306 -1.91 -7.78 37.39
N ALA A 307 -0.69 -8.35 37.33
CA ALA A 307 0.18 -8.20 36.17
C ALA A 307 -0.39 -8.83 34.89
N ALA A 308 -1.11 -9.94 34.98
CA ALA A 308 -1.82 -10.55 33.85
C ALA A 308 -2.95 -9.68 33.33
N LEU A 309 -3.75 -9.09 34.24
CA LEU A 309 -4.84 -8.19 33.86
C LEU A 309 -4.30 -6.95 33.12
N GLU A 310 -3.21 -6.35 33.63
CA GLU A 310 -2.55 -5.21 32.98
C GLU A 310 -1.93 -5.60 31.64
N ARG A 311 -1.23 -6.74 31.57
CA ARG A 311 -0.70 -7.25 30.29
C ARG A 311 -1.82 -7.46 29.27
N ALA A 312 -2.93 -8.07 29.68
CA ALA A 312 -4.07 -8.31 28.80
C ALA A 312 -4.68 -6.99 28.28
N ARG A 313 -4.86 -6.00 29.16
CA ARG A 313 -5.35 -4.65 28.78
C ARG A 313 -4.42 -3.96 27.78
N LEU A 314 -3.11 -4.09 27.96
CA LEU A 314 -2.12 -3.43 27.12
C LEU A 314 -1.90 -4.14 25.78
N GLU A 315 -1.80 -5.45 25.79
CA GLU A 315 -1.34 -6.25 24.65
C GLU A 315 -2.48 -6.88 23.85
N TRP A 316 -3.62 -7.15 24.50
CA TRP A 316 -4.67 -8.01 23.97
C TRP A 316 -6.03 -7.29 23.92
N PRO A 317 -6.16 -6.20 23.14
CA PRO A 317 -7.44 -5.49 22.98
C PRO A 317 -8.54 -6.34 22.31
N TRP A 318 -8.19 -7.53 21.83
CA TRP A 318 -9.10 -8.53 21.29
C TRP A 318 -9.72 -9.45 22.37
N LEU A 319 -9.27 -9.35 23.62
CA LEU A 319 -9.91 -10.02 24.75
C LEU A 319 -11.08 -9.20 25.27
N GLY A 320 -12.13 -9.88 25.71
CA GLY A 320 -13.27 -9.29 26.42
C GLY A 320 -13.23 -9.58 27.91
N VAL A 321 -14.27 -10.23 28.44
CA VAL A 321 -14.38 -10.55 29.86
C VAL A 321 -13.40 -11.67 30.24
N ALA A 322 -12.68 -11.48 31.34
CA ALA A 322 -11.75 -12.44 31.90
C ALA A 322 -12.22 -12.90 33.29
N PHE A 323 -12.84 -14.07 33.37
CA PHE A 323 -13.39 -14.64 34.59
C PHE A 323 -12.30 -15.30 35.45
N LEU A 324 -11.92 -14.64 36.53
CA LEU A 324 -10.96 -15.16 37.50
C LEU A 324 -11.52 -16.44 38.17
N GLU A 325 -10.66 -17.43 38.41
CA GLU A 325 -11.05 -18.85 38.55
C GLU A 325 -12.13 -19.17 39.59
N LYS A 326 -12.09 -18.66 40.83
CA LYS A 326 -13.16 -18.91 41.82
C LYS A 326 -13.23 -17.84 42.92
N TRP A 327 -14.43 -17.38 43.25
CA TRP A 327 -14.71 -16.67 44.51
C TRP A 327 -14.47 -17.59 45.71
N GLN A 328 -15.31 -18.63 45.82
CA GLN A 328 -15.25 -19.71 46.81
C GLN A 328 -15.63 -21.02 46.12
N PRO A 329 -14.80 -22.07 46.16
CA PRO A 329 -15.13 -23.36 45.56
C PRO A 329 -16.26 -24.09 46.32
N ALA A 330 -17.15 -24.72 45.58
CA ALA A 330 -18.11 -25.69 46.12
C ALA A 330 -17.51 -27.11 46.02
N ALA A 331 -16.45 -27.37 46.79
CA ALA A 331 -15.68 -28.61 46.75
C ALA A 331 -15.22 -29.03 48.17
N PRO A 332 -14.90 -30.33 48.39
CA PRO A 332 -14.33 -30.79 49.64
C PRO A 332 -13.09 -29.98 50.08
N PRO A 333 -12.84 -29.79 51.40
CA PRO A 333 -11.73 -28.96 51.88
C PRO A 333 -10.32 -29.43 51.48
N ASP A 334 -10.18 -30.68 51.05
CA ASP A 334 -8.95 -31.32 50.58
C ASP A 334 -8.78 -31.28 49.05
N ASP A 335 -9.69 -30.62 48.33
CA ASP A 335 -9.60 -30.42 46.89
C ASP A 335 -8.66 -29.25 46.53
N PRO A 336 -7.67 -29.44 45.63
CA PRO A 336 -6.72 -28.41 45.26
C PRO A 336 -7.34 -27.15 44.62
N CYS A 337 -8.60 -27.19 44.16
CA CYS A 337 -9.28 -25.99 43.64
C CYS A 337 -9.43 -24.87 44.69
N TRP A 338 -9.33 -25.19 45.98
CA TRP A 338 -9.24 -24.20 47.06
C TRP A 338 -8.06 -23.26 46.92
N GLY A 339 -7.00 -23.66 46.20
CA GLY A 339 -5.88 -22.77 45.90
C GLY A 339 -6.21 -21.58 44.99
N PHE A 340 -7.39 -21.55 44.34
CA PHE A 340 -7.84 -20.42 43.53
C PHE A 340 -8.78 -19.45 44.27
N SER A 341 -9.22 -19.78 45.49
CA SER A 341 -10.23 -18.99 46.19
C SER A 341 -9.74 -17.56 46.47
N ILE A 342 -10.55 -16.58 46.09
CA ILE A 342 -10.29 -15.16 46.38
C ILE A 342 -10.86 -14.76 47.74
N LYS A 343 -12.01 -15.33 48.14
CA LYS A 343 -12.65 -15.04 49.43
C LYS A 343 -11.78 -15.48 50.61
N GLY A 344 -11.05 -16.59 50.43
CA GLY A 344 -10.45 -17.33 51.54
C GLY A 344 -11.50 -18.03 52.41
N SER A 345 -11.08 -18.62 53.53
CA SER A 345 -11.97 -19.26 54.53
C SER A 345 -11.64 -18.74 55.93
N GLU A 346 -12.68 -18.43 56.74
CA GLU A 346 -12.54 -17.88 58.10
C GLU A 346 -11.67 -18.73 59.05
N THR A 347 -11.55 -20.03 58.81
CA THR A 347 -10.77 -20.95 59.64
C THR A 347 -9.35 -21.23 59.14
N ALA A 348 -8.89 -20.70 57.99
CA ALA A 348 -7.61 -21.16 57.42
C ALA A 348 -6.68 -20.18 56.69
N ARG A 349 -7.07 -19.02 56.15
CA ARG A 349 -6.15 -18.28 55.24
C ARG A 349 -6.29 -16.74 55.20
N PRO A 350 -5.68 -15.99 56.15
CA PRO A 350 -5.67 -14.52 56.12
C PRO A 350 -4.90 -13.92 54.92
N GLU A 351 -3.90 -14.63 54.38
CA GLU A 351 -3.07 -14.15 53.26
C GLU A 351 -3.85 -14.02 51.94
N LEU A 352 -4.88 -14.85 51.72
CA LEU A 352 -5.74 -14.73 50.52
C LEU A 352 -6.65 -13.49 50.60
N ALA A 353 -7.05 -13.09 51.80
CA ALA A 353 -7.76 -11.83 52.01
C ALA A 353 -6.89 -10.62 51.63
N GLU A 354 -5.57 -10.68 51.85
CA GLU A 354 -4.64 -9.63 51.39
C GLU A 354 -4.58 -9.56 49.85
N GLY A 355 -4.69 -10.71 49.16
CA GLY A 355 -4.78 -10.77 47.70
C GLY A 355 -6.05 -10.11 47.16
N ALA A 356 -7.20 -10.39 47.77
CA ALA A 356 -8.48 -9.76 47.41
C ALA A 356 -8.44 -8.23 47.64
N VAL A 357 -7.90 -7.79 48.78
CA VAL A 357 -7.71 -6.36 49.09
C VAL A 357 -6.76 -5.70 48.09
N SER A 358 -5.69 -6.37 47.69
CA SER A 358 -4.73 -5.86 46.70
C SER A 358 -5.39 -5.67 45.33
N LEU A 359 -6.20 -6.65 44.90
CA LEU A 359 -6.97 -6.57 43.65
C LEU A 359 -8.01 -5.44 43.71
N GLN A 360 -8.77 -5.34 44.80
CA GLN A 360 -9.73 -4.26 45.02
C GLN A 360 -9.05 -2.88 44.99
N THR A 361 -7.92 -2.73 45.67
CA THR A 361 -7.14 -1.49 45.69
C THR A 361 -6.65 -1.12 44.29
N HIS A 362 -6.18 -2.10 43.51
CA HIS A 362 -5.76 -1.90 42.12
C HIS A 362 -6.91 -1.47 41.22
N LEU A 363 -8.08 -2.11 41.34
CA LEU A 363 -9.27 -1.77 40.55
C LEU A 363 -9.81 -0.38 40.92
N ALA A 364 -9.83 -0.04 42.21
CA ALA A 364 -10.24 1.29 42.70
C ALA A 364 -9.27 2.41 42.27
N ALA A 365 -8.00 2.10 42.00
CA ALA A 365 -7.02 3.05 41.51
C ALA A 365 -7.12 3.32 39.99
N GLN A 366 -7.91 2.54 39.25
CA GLN A 366 -8.10 2.76 37.81
C GLN A 366 -8.86 4.06 37.56
N ASN A 367 -8.35 4.90 36.67
CA ASN A 367 -9.03 6.12 36.28
C ASN A 367 -9.84 5.87 35.00
N PRO A 368 -11.19 5.84 35.06
CA PRO A 368 -12.01 5.60 33.88
C PRO A 368 -11.89 6.74 32.85
N ALA A 369 -11.41 7.93 33.25
CA ALA A 369 -11.13 9.03 32.33
C ALA A 369 -9.88 8.81 31.44
N ILE A 370 -9.25 7.64 31.50
CA ILE A 370 -8.09 7.28 30.67
C ILE A 370 -8.43 6.04 29.84
N ALA A 371 -8.55 6.23 28.53
CA ALA A 371 -8.77 5.14 27.59
C ALA A 371 -7.52 4.24 27.48
N GLN A 372 -7.69 2.94 27.72
CA GLN A 372 -6.64 1.92 27.59
C GLN A 372 -6.44 1.50 26.12
N PRO A 373 -5.36 0.77 25.76
CA PRO A 373 -5.18 0.24 24.40
C PRO A 373 -6.40 -0.56 23.91
N GLY A 374 -6.87 -0.25 22.71
CA GLY A 374 -8.13 -0.75 22.18
C GLY A 374 -8.89 0.27 21.34
N PHE A 375 -10.03 -0.14 20.81
CA PHE A 375 -10.95 0.74 20.11
C PHE A 375 -12.02 1.27 21.08
N HIS A 376 -12.29 2.57 21.01
CA HIS A 376 -13.28 3.26 21.83
C HIS A 376 -14.27 3.99 20.91
N LEU A 377 -15.56 3.66 21.03
CA LEU A 377 -16.61 4.28 20.25
C LEU A 377 -16.82 5.73 20.70
N ALA A 378 -17.09 6.63 19.77
CA ALA A 378 -17.43 8.02 20.08
C ALA A 378 -18.76 8.11 20.85
N GLN A 379 -18.72 8.50 22.13
CA GLN A 379 -19.90 8.55 23.02
C GLN A 379 -19.85 9.76 23.95
N ALA A 380 -21.01 10.32 24.30
CA ALA A 380 -21.11 11.52 25.12
C ALA A 380 -20.85 11.29 26.63
N ASN A 381 -21.02 10.07 27.10
CA ASN A 381 -21.00 9.67 28.50
C ASN A 381 -19.71 8.94 28.91
N ASP A 382 -18.73 8.83 28.01
CA ASP A 382 -17.42 8.24 28.30
C ASP A 382 -16.48 9.31 28.89
N PRO A 383 -16.01 9.17 30.15
CA PRO A 383 -15.17 10.16 30.79
C PRO A 383 -13.78 10.33 30.13
N ALA A 384 -13.33 9.38 29.30
CA ALA A 384 -12.11 9.54 28.52
C ALA A 384 -12.28 10.48 27.31
N GLN A 385 -13.52 10.88 27.01
CA GLN A 385 -13.89 11.67 25.83
C GLN A 385 -14.68 12.92 26.25
N VAL A 386 -14.06 14.10 26.14
CA VAL A 386 -14.70 15.37 26.51
C VAL A 386 -15.05 16.15 25.25
N TYR A 387 -16.34 16.22 24.93
CA TYR A 387 -16.89 16.91 23.76
C TYR A 387 -17.34 18.34 24.12
N GLU A 388 -16.92 19.31 23.32
CA GLU A 388 -17.28 20.73 23.43
C GLU A 388 -17.91 21.21 22.12
N GLY A 389 -19.05 21.90 22.19
CA GLY A 389 -19.79 22.38 21.01
C GLY A 389 -21.11 21.64 20.80
N ASN A 390 -21.56 21.53 19.55
CA ASN A 390 -22.89 21.04 19.20
C ASN A 390 -22.88 19.61 18.61
N TRP A 391 -22.01 18.73 19.12
CA TRP A 391 -21.90 17.33 18.68
C TRP A 391 -23.22 16.56 18.84
N LYS A 392 -23.52 15.70 17.88
CA LYS A 392 -24.61 14.72 17.93
C LYS A 392 -24.03 13.30 18.03
N PHE A 393 -24.78 12.37 18.61
CA PHE A 393 -24.32 10.99 18.85
C PHE A 393 -25.32 9.96 18.35
N SER A 394 -24.82 8.85 17.83
CA SER A 394 -25.56 7.64 17.44
C SER A 394 -24.79 6.43 17.94
N PRO A 395 -25.47 5.43 18.55
CA PRO A 395 -24.85 4.16 18.89
C PRO A 395 -24.29 3.40 17.68
N GLU A 396 -24.88 3.56 16.49
CA GLU A 396 -24.42 2.88 15.29
C GLU A 396 -23.28 3.63 14.57
N PHE A 397 -23.36 4.96 14.53
CA PHE A 397 -22.48 5.78 13.67
C PHE A 397 -21.38 6.52 14.43
N GLY A 398 -21.51 6.70 15.75
CA GLY A 398 -20.58 7.47 16.58
C GLY A 398 -21.00 8.93 16.69
N ALA A 399 -20.07 9.87 16.53
CA ALA A 399 -20.30 11.30 16.69
C ALA A 399 -20.33 12.06 15.34
N ASP A 400 -21.25 13.02 15.26
CA ASP A 400 -21.39 13.95 14.14
C ASP A 400 -21.19 15.39 14.59
N ILE A 401 -20.56 16.18 13.72
CA ILE A 401 -20.22 17.58 14.01
C ILE A 401 -21.49 18.42 13.94
N GLY A 402 -21.65 19.35 14.86
CA GLY A 402 -22.72 20.34 14.84
C GLY A 402 -22.63 21.27 13.64
N GLN A 403 -23.78 21.65 13.10
CA GLN A 403 -23.82 22.61 11.99
C GLN A 403 -23.33 23.98 12.47
N GLN A 404 -22.38 24.56 11.73
CA GLN A 404 -21.83 25.88 12.01
C GLN A 404 -21.98 26.82 10.82
N PRO A 405 -22.01 28.14 11.03
CA PRO A 405 -21.96 29.13 9.96
C PRO A 405 -20.70 28.95 9.08
N ASP A 406 -20.83 29.22 7.77
CA ASP A 406 -19.74 29.03 6.80
C ASP A 406 -18.49 29.91 7.05
N ASP A 407 -18.61 30.97 7.85
CA ASP A 407 -17.53 31.84 8.29
C ASP A 407 -16.74 31.31 9.50
N VAL A 408 -17.25 30.28 10.18
CA VAL A 408 -16.54 29.58 11.26
C VAL A 408 -15.77 28.39 10.68
N LEU A 409 -14.44 28.55 10.56
CA LEU A 409 -13.58 27.50 10.01
C LEU A 409 -13.26 26.40 11.03
N LEU A 410 -13.07 26.78 12.30
CA LEU A 410 -12.71 25.89 13.41
C LEU A 410 -13.85 25.93 14.42
N GLY A 411 -14.41 24.75 14.67
CA GLY A 411 -15.70 24.61 15.33
C GLY A 411 -15.65 23.76 16.58
N ASP A 412 -16.52 22.75 16.58
CA ASP A 412 -16.67 21.81 17.68
C ASP A 412 -15.34 21.10 17.96
N LYS A 413 -15.11 20.80 19.25
CA LYS A 413 -13.87 20.22 19.75
C LYS A 413 -14.15 18.94 20.51
N VAL A 414 -13.23 17.99 20.47
CA VAL A 414 -13.22 16.82 21.35
C VAL A 414 -11.81 16.59 21.89
N THR A 415 -11.74 16.20 23.16
CA THR A 415 -10.49 15.84 23.84
C THR A 415 -10.54 14.38 24.24
N PHE A 416 -9.54 13.60 23.83
CA PHE A 416 -9.35 12.21 24.25
C PHE A 416 -8.16 12.10 25.20
N THR A 417 -8.35 11.44 26.34
CA THR A 417 -7.26 11.10 27.26
C THR A 417 -7.02 9.60 27.20
N PHE A 418 -5.79 9.18 26.91
CA PHE A 418 -5.49 7.77 26.66
C PHE A 418 -4.12 7.35 27.20
N TYR A 419 -3.95 6.05 27.46
CA TYR A 419 -2.68 5.42 27.83
C TYR A 419 -2.19 4.53 26.68
N GLY A 420 -1.03 4.83 26.08
CA GLY A 420 -0.51 4.04 24.96
C GLY A 420 0.71 4.66 24.28
N THR A 421 1.04 4.16 23.09
CA THR A 421 2.14 4.67 22.26
C THR A 421 1.68 5.24 20.92
N ASP A 422 0.43 4.94 20.53
CA ASP A 422 -0.10 5.30 19.22
C ASP A 422 -1.57 5.71 19.34
N LEU A 423 -1.99 6.61 18.45
CA LEU A 423 -3.38 7.05 18.34
C LEU A 423 -3.81 7.06 16.88
N GLY A 424 -5.03 6.59 16.63
CA GLY A 424 -5.73 6.91 15.39
C GLY A 424 -7.20 7.18 15.58
N LEU A 425 -7.79 7.81 14.57
CA LEU A 425 -9.22 8.14 14.54
C LEU A 425 -9.90 7.26 13.51
N ARG A 426 -11.00 6.63 13.92
CA ARG A 426 -11.87 5.91 13.01
C ARG A 426 -12.88 6.88 12.43
N VAL A 427 -12.69 7.22 11.16
CA VAL A 427 -13.43 8.29 10.49
C VAL A 427 -14.07 7.82 9.20
N ARG A 428 -15.23 8.40 8.87
CA ARG A 428 -15.84 8.25 7.55
C ARG A 428 -15.12 9.17 6.57
N ARG A 429 -14.76 8.63 5.40
CA ARG A 429 -14.14 9.35 4.31
C ARG A 429 -14.99 9.25 3.06
N ALA A 430 -15.49 10.38 2.57
CA ALA A 430 -16.28 10.45 1.35
C ALA A 430 -16.07 11.78 0.59
N ASN A 431 -16.87 12.03 -0.44
CA ASN A 431 -16.75 13.21 -1.29
C ASN A 431 -17.36 14.49 -0.66
N PHE A 432 -16.89 14.85 0.54
CA PHE A 432 -17.20 16.09 1.22
C PHE A 432 -15.91 16.79 1.68
N ARG A 433 -15.99 18.10 1.92
CA ARG A 433 -14.89 18.91 2.45
C ARG A 433 -15.00 18.97 3.96
N ALA A 434 -14.14 18.25 4.67
CA ALA A 434 -14.02 18.35 6.12
C ALA A 434 -12.62 17.94 6.58
N ARG A 435 -12.19 18.45 7.73
CA ARG A 435 -10.90 18.16 8.34
C ARG A 435 -10.99 18.13 9.85
N PHE A 436 -10.06 17.40 10.46
CA PHE A 436 -9.74 17.50 11.87
C PHE A 436 -8.36 18.12 12.04
N TYR A 437 -8.25 19.11 12.92
CA TYR A 437 -6.98 19.68 13.38
C TYR A 437 -6.62 19.08 14.72
N ILE A 438 -5.43 18.49 14.82
CA ILE A 438 -5.15 17.57 15.93
C ILE A 438 -3.80 17.89 16.57
N THR A 439 -3.82 18.01 17.90
CA THR A 439 -2.61 18.08 18.74
C THR A 439 -2.58 16.90 19.70
N ILE A 440 -1.35 16.50 20.06
CA ILE A 440 -1.05 15.50 21.09
C ILE A 440 -0.12 16.18 22.08
N ASP A 441 -0.51 16.27 23.35
CA ASP A 441 0.24 16.95 24.41
C ASP A 441 0.67 18.37 23.99
N ASP A 442 -0.29 19.15 23.48
CA ASP A 442 -0.12 20.52 22.96
C ASP A 442 0.86 20.66 21.77
N LYS A 443 1.28 19.54 21.16
CA LYS A 443 2.15 19.54 19.97
C LYS A 443 1.36 19.05 18.75
N PRO A 444 1.68 19.54 17.54
CA PRO A 444 1.03 19.02 16.33
C PRO A 444 1.24 17.51 16.20
N ALA A 445 0.17 16.77 15.92
CA ALA A 445 0.20 15.33 15.75
C ALA A 445 1.28 14.91 14.73
N ASN A 446 2.09 13.90 15.08
CA ASN A 446 3.32 13.59 14.35
C ASN A 446 3.15 12.67 13.14
N ALA A 447 1.96 12.08 12.94
CA ALA A 447 1.66 11.24 11.77
C ALA A 447 0.87 11.97 10.66
N LEU A 448 0.53 13.24 10.88
CA LEU A 448 -0.33 14.03 9.99
C LEU A 448 0.45 15.14 9.26
N PRO A 449 0.05 15.46 8.01
CA PRO A 449 0.56 16.63 7.30
C PRO A 449 0.10 17.92 8.00
N ARG A 450 0.75 19.03 7.67
CA ARG A 450 0.49 20.34 8.30
C ARG A 450 0.10 21.41 7.28
N ASP A 451 -0.81 22.29 7.68
CA ASP A 451 -1.17 23.52 6.97
C ASP A 451 -0.98 24.75 7.89
N GLU A 452 -1.51 25.91 7.48
CA GLU A 452 -1.49 27.15 8.27
C GLU A 452 -2.19 27.07 9.64
N ASN A 453 -3.10 26.11 9.85
CA ASN A 453 -3.90 25.95 11.06
C ASN A 453 -3.39 24.83 11.98
N GLY A 454 -2.56 23.90 11.50
CA GLY A 454 -1.92 22.87 12.33
C GLY A 454 -1.72 21.54 11.63
N ALA A 455 -1.55 20.46 12.41
CA ALA A 455 -1.55 19.10 11.89
C ALA A 455 -2.98 18.69 11.57
N MET A 456 -3.21 18.21 10.34
CA MET A 456 -4.56 18.01 9.81
C MET A 456 -4.80 16.59 9.29
N LEU A 457 -5.97 16.05 9.59
CA LEU A 457 -6.53 14.85 8.98
C LEU A 457 -7.63 15.26 7.99
N ILE A 458 -7.42 14.99 6.70
CA ILE A 458 -8.39 15.29 5.64
C ILE A 458 -9.40 14.14 5.54
N LEU A 459 -10.68 14.48 5.68
CA LEU A 459 -11.78 13.51 5.65
C LEU A 459 -12.33 13.28 4.24
N THR A 460 -11.91 14.07 3.28
CA THR A 460 -12.24 13.82 1.88
C THR A 460 -11.60 12.52 1.39
N SER A 461 -12.38 11.70 0.70
CA SER A 461 -11.88 10.53 -0.02
C SER A 461 -11.01 10.91 -1.22
N ALA A 462 -9.95 10.12 -1.44
CA ALA A 462 -9.02 10.29 -2.55
C ALA A 462 -9.68 10.08 -3.92
N THR A 463 -10.74 9.27 -3.99
CA THR A 463 -11.57 9.09 -5.20
C THR A 463 -12.99 9.60 -4.91
N LYS A 464 -13.59 10.34 -5.85
CA LYS A 464 -14.93 10.96 -5.64
C LYS A 464 -16.06 9.97 -5.34
N THR A 465 -15.93 8.73 -5.77
CA THR A 465 -16.97 7.69 -5.60
C THR A 465 -16.79 6.88 -4.33
N ASP A 466 -15.65 7.02 -3.66
CA ASP A 466 -15.34 6.24 -2.47
C ASP A 466 -16.08 6.84 -1.27
N ASP A 467 -16.75 5.98 -0.51
CA ASP A 467 -17.41 6.25 0.77
C ASP A 467 -17.13 5.05 1.69
N PHE A 468 -16.27 5.24 2.69
CA PHE A 468 -15.81 4.17 3.56
C PHE A 468 -15.41 4.71 4.93
N ILE A 469 -15.38 3.83 5.94
CA ILE A 469 -14.83 4.12 7.26
C ILE A 469 -13.42 3.54 7.34
N ALA A 470 -12.46 4.33 7.82
CA ALA A 470 -11.08 3.89 8.01
C ALA A 470 -10.53 4.39 9.34
N THR A 471 -9.66 3.60 9.95
CA THR A 471 -8.87 4.03 11.10
C THR A 471 -7.58 4.69 10.62
N GLU A 472 -7.54 6.01 10.68
CA GLU A 472 -6.44 6.84 10.19
C GLU A 472 -5.46 7.14 11.32
N TRP A 473 -4.16 7.04 11.03
CA TRP A 473 -3.12 7.31 12.00
C TRP A 473 -3.02 8.79 12.29
N VAL A 474 -3.01 9.14 13.58
CA VAL A 474 -2.85 10.51 14.07
C VAL A 474 -1.51 10.69 14.76
N ALA A 475 -1.15 9.76 15.64
CA ALA A 475 0.09 9.77 16.37
C ALA A 475 0.76 8.40 16.35
N ARG A 476 2.09 8.39 16.29
CA ARG A 476 2.91 7.17 16.34
C ARG A 476 4.14 7.34 17.20
N ASP A 477 4.62 6.24 17.76
CA ASP A 477 5.90 6.20 18.49
C ASP A 477 5.96 7.24 19.64
N LEU A 478 4.83 7.46 20.33
CA LEU A 478 4.79 8.28 21.54
C LEU A 478 5.49 7.53 22.69
N PRO A 479 6.09 8.24 23.66
CA PRO A 479 6.59 7.61 24.88
C PRO A 479 5.44 6.91 25.60
N LEU A 480 5.61 5.65 26.01
CA LEU A 480 4.57 4.93 26.74
C LEU A 480 4.12 5.72 27.98
N GLY A 481 2.85 6.12 28.01
CA GLY A 481 2.30 6.90 29.10
C GLY A 481 0.89 7.42 28.79
N VAL A 482 0.42 8.34 29.65
CA VAL A 482 -0.84 9.05 29.44
C VAL A 482 -0.61 10.24 28.52
N HIS A 483 -1.49 10.39 27.54
CA HIS A 483 -1.48 11.48 26.56
C HIS A 483 -2.85 12.11 26.43
N THR A 484 -2.85 13.37 26.00
CA THR A 484 -4.08 14.09 25.68
C THR A 484 -4.07 14.47 24.21
N ALA A 485 -5.10 14.03 23.48
CA ALA A 485 -5.34 14.44 22.10
C ALA A 485 -6.47 15.46 22.05
N GLU A 486 -6.21 16.64 21.48
CA GLU A 486 -7.25 17.63 21.20
C GLU A 486 -7.53 17.64 19.69
N ILE A 487 -8.81 17.50 19.34
CA ILE A 487 -9.29 17.43 17.97
C ILE A 487 -10.30 18.56 17.76
N VAL A 488 -9.99 19.46 16.84
CA VAL A 488 -10.87 20.57 16.45
C VAL A 488 -11.41 20.30 15.05
N ALA A 489 -12.73 20.29 14.93
CA ALA A 489 -13.44 20.03 13.69
C ALA A 489 -13.47 21.25 12.76
N SER A 490 -13.33 21.00 11.47
CA SER A 490 -13.53 21.97 10.40
C SER A 490 -14.47 21.40 9.35
N ARG A 491 -15.74 21.84 9.37
CA ARG A 491 -16.84 21.35 8.53
C ARG A 491 -17.13 19.85 8.71
N GLY A 492 -18.10 19.32 7.97
CA GLY A 492 -18.42 17.89 7.99
C GLY A 492 -19.65 17.50 8.82
N TRP A 493 -20.52 18.47 9.13
CA TRP A 493 -21.83 18.21 9.74
C TRP A 493 -22.73 17.36 8.84
N ASP A 494 -23.63 16.60 9.46
CA ASP A 494 -24.55 15.63 8.84
C ASP A 494 -23.82 14.55 8.02
N GLN A 495 -22.56 14.23 8.37
CA GLN A 495 -21.77 13.19 7.70
C GLN A 495 -21.39 12.02 8.60
N TRP A 496 -21.60 12.12 9.92
CA TRP A 496 -21.17 11.10 10.90
C TRP A 496 -19.67 10.79 10.75
N VAL A 497 -18.86 11.85 10.78
CA VAL A 497 -17.45 11.76 10.41
C VAL A 497 -16.58 10.99 11.40
N LEU A 498 -16.94 10.95 12.69
CA LEU A 498 -16.11 10.41 13.76
C LEU A 498 -16.81 9.20 14.40
N ASN A 499 -16.40 8.00 14.01
CA ASN A 499 -16.94 6.78 14.59
C ASN A 499 -16.35 6.51 15.99
N GLY A 500 -15.07 6.82 16.19
CA GLY A 500 -14.37 6.61 17.45
C GLY A 500 -12.87 6.80 17.32
N PHE A 501 -12.11 6.37 18.31
CA PHE A 501 -10.65 6.42 18.28
C PHE A 501 -10.06 5.08 18.70
N SER A 502 -8.80 4.86 18.32
CA SER A 502 -8.07 3.62 18.55
C SER A 502 -6.74 3.95 19.19
N VAL A 503 -6.45 3.30 20.31
CA VAL A 503 -5.23 3.46 21.08
C VAL A 503 -4.37 2.23 20.86
N GLY A 504 -3.18 2.43 20.33
CA GLY A 504 -2.20 1.36 20.08
C GLY A 504 -1.15 1.28 21.18
N TYR A 505 -0.58 0.07 21.30
CA TYR A 505 0.58 -0.20 22.14
C TYR A 505 1.67 -0.88 21.31
N GLN A 506 2.90 -0.39 21.43
CA GLN A 506 4.10 -1.02 20.90
C GLN A 506 5.12 -1.15 22.05
N PRO A 507 5.64 -2.36 22.32
CA PRO A 507 6.65 -2.53 23.34
C PRO A 507 7.94 -1.79 22.93
N PRO A 508 8.74 -1.28 23.89
CA PRO A 508 10.00 -0.63 23.60
C PRO A 508 10.94 -1.55 22.80
N ASP A 509 11.36 -1.10 21.60
CA ASP A 509 12.32 -1.83 20.76
C ASP A 509 13.70 -1.14 20.82
N PRO A 510 14.63 -1.60 21.68
CA PRO A 510 15.94 -0.98 21.84
C PRO A 510 16.87 -1.18 20.63
N VAL A 511 16.59 -2.11 19.72
CA VAL A 511 17.38 -2.33 18.50
C VAL A 511 16.80 -1.52 17.32
N GLY A 512 15.50 -1.22 17.39
CA GLY A 512 14.75 -0.41 16.46
C GLY A 512 14.56 -1.07 15.08
N ARG A 513 13.48 -0.68 14.37
CA ARG A 513 13.23 -1.07 12.97
C ARG A 513 14.45 -0.86 12.05
N TRP A 514 15.33 0.08 12.40
CA TRP A 514 16.55 0.39 11.67
C TRP A 514 17.61 -0.72 11.69
N GLY A 515 17.66 -1.56 12.73
CA GLY A 515 18.63 -2.66 12.80
C GLY A 515 18.49 -3.66 11.65
N ILE A 516 17.24 -4.02 11.30
CA ILE A 516 16.93 -4.90 10.17
C ILE A 516 17.37 -4.27 8.84
N TRP A 517 17.05 -2.99 8.63
CA TRP A 517 17.44 -2.28 7.40
C TRP A 517 18.96 -2.14 7.25
N LEU A 518 19.66 -1.85 8.33
CA LEU A 518 21.12 -1.74 8.33
C LEU A 518 21.76 -3.08 7.99
N LEU A 519 21.26 -4.19 8.55
CA LEU A 519 21.71 -5.55 8.21
C LEU A 519 21.43 -5.90 6.75
N LEU A 520 20.27 -5.52 6.20
CA LEU A 520 19.94 -5.73 4.79
C LEU A 520 20.90 -4.97 3.86
N VAL A 521 21.15 -3.69 4.15
CA VAL A 521 22.10 -2.85 3.39
C VAL A 521 23.50 -3.47 3.44
N MET A 522 23.96 -3.90 4.62
CA MET A 522 25.24 -4.60 4.77
C MET A 522 25.28 -5.90 3.96
N ALA A 523 24.23 -6.71 4.00
CA ALA A 523 24.14 -7.96 3.25
C ALA A 523 24.27 -7.72 1.73
N VAL A 524 23.61 -6.67 1.21
CA VAL A 524 23.69 -6.26 -0.20
C VAL A 524 25.10 -5.77 -0.55
N ILE A 525 25.69 -4.90 0.28
CA ILE A 525 27.07 -4.42 0.07
C ILE A 525 28.05 -5.61 0.03
N PHE A 526 27.92 -6.57 0.95
CA PHE A 526 28.76 -7.76 0.97
C PHE A 526 28.50 -8.68 -0.23
N ALA A 527 27.26 -8.80 -0.71
CA ALA A 527 26.95 -9.53 -1.94
C ALA A 527 27.56 -8.85 -3.20
N MET A 528 27.58 -7.52 -3.25
CA MET A 528 28.26 -6.75 -4.29
C MET A 528 29.78 -6.95 -4.23
N MET A 529 30.37 -6.95 -3.04
CA MET A 529 31.80 -7.25 -2.86
C MET A 529 32.13 -8.70 -3.22
N THR A 530 31.23 -9.64 -2.93
CA THR A 530 31.33 -11.05 -3.34
C THR A 530 31.37 -11.18 -4.86
N THR A 531 30.42 -10.56 -5.56
CA THR A 531 30.35 -10.60 -7.03
C THR A 531 31.54 -9.90 -7.70
N ARG A 532 32.05 -8.81 -7.12
CA ARG A 532 33.29 -8.16 -7.58
C ARG A 532 34.49 -9.10 -7.47
N ASN A 533 34.75 -9.66 -6.28
CA ASN A 533 35.89 -10.55 -6.06
C ASN A 533 35.75 -11.89 -6.81
N TYR A 534 34.52 -12.38 -6.99
CA TYR A 534 34.22 -13.58 -7.78
C TYR A 534 34.71 -13.46 -9.22
N ARG A 535 34.58 -12.27 -9.82
CA ARG A 535 35.07 -11.99 -11.19
C ARG A 535 36.60 -12.01 -11.27
N GLU A 536 37.30 -11.65 -10.20
CA GLU A 536 38.77 -11.64 -10.11
C GLU A 536 39.38 -13.01 -9.69
N ALA A 537 38.56 -13.89 -9.12
CA ALA A 537 38.96 -15.17 -8.51
C ALA A 537 39.31 -16.31 -9.51
N ASN A 538 38.96 -16.14 -10.79
CA ASN A 538 39.24 -17.08 -11.88
C ASN A 538 38.79 -18.53 -11.57
N TRP A 539 37.55 -18.67 -11.06
CA TRP A 539 36.91 -19.94 -10.65
C TRP A 539 36.91 -21.04 -11.71
N ARG A 540 37.06 -20.68 -12.99
CA ARG A 540 37.05 -21.59 -14.14
C ARG A 540 38.12 -22.67 -14.07
N THR A 541 39.32 -22.35 -13.59
CA THR A 541 40.43 -23.32 -13.45
C THR A 541 40.22 -24.28 -12.27
N TRP A 542 39.57 -23.82 -11.21
CA TRP A 542 39.20 -24.64 -10.05
C TRP A 542 37.98 -25.53 -10.35
N LEU A 543 36.91 -24.98 -10.93
CA LEU A 543 35.74 -25.73 -11.39
C LEU A 543 36.10 -26.73 -12.50
N GLN A 544 37.13 -26.49 -13.32
CA GLN A 544 37.64 -27.48 -14.28
C GLN A 544 38.27 -28.71 -13.59
N SER A 545 38.82 -28.57 -12.38
CA SER A 545 39.28 -29.73 -11.61
C SER A 545 38.10 -30.52 -11.01
N GLN A 546 37.03 -29.84 -10.59
CA GLN A 546 35.80 -30.44 -10.06
C GLN A 546 34.90 -31.03 -11.17
N ARG A 547 34.91 -30.43 -12.35
CA ARG A 547 34.21 -30.92 -13.56
C ARG A 547 34.73 -32.28 -14.02
N ARG A 548 36.00 -32.62 -13.75
CA ARG A 548 36.52 -33.97 -13.99
C ARG A 548 35.81 -35.03 -13.12
N GLN A 549 35.25 -34.64 -11.98
CA GLN A 549 34.44 -35.51 -11.12
C GLN A 549 32.96 -35.53 -11.55
N PHE A 550 32.40 -34.41 -12.03
CA PHE A 550 31.02 -34.36 -12.56
C PHE A 550 30.78 -35.23 -13.80
N ILE A 551 31.83 -35.56 -14.55
CA ILE A 551 31.79 -36.47 -15.71
C ILE A 551 31.51 -37.94 -15.31
N THR A 552 31.44 -38.26 -14.01
CA THR A 552 31.12 -39.61 -13.50
C THR A 552 29.62 -39.88 -13.31
N LEU A 553 28.72 -38.90 -13.52
CA LEU A 553 27.27 -39.07 -13.37
C LEU A 553 26.60 -39.73 -14.59
N ASP A 554 25.62 -40.59 -14.30
CA ASP A 554 24.97 -41.52 -15.24
C ASP A 554 24.14 -40.85 -16.37
N LYS A 555 24.13 -41.51 -17.53
CA LYS A 555 23.70 -41.00 -18.85
C LYS A 555 22.23 -40.56 -18.93
N SER A 556 21.36 -41.05 -18.05
CA SER A 556 19.91 -40.83 -18.10
C SER A 556 19.52 -39.38 -17.77
N TRP A 557 20.24 -38.72 -16.85
CA TRP A 557 20.06 -37.30 -16.55
C TRP A 557 20.62 -36.38 -17.64
N GLN A 558 21.67 -36.83 -18.32
CA GLN A 558 22.21 -36.13 -19.49
C GLN A 558 21.21 -36.15 -20.65
N MET A 559 20.44 -37.23 -20.80
CA MET A 559 19.41 -37.36 -21.84
C MET A 559 18.16 -36.51 -21.57
N GLY A 560 17.72 -36.36 -20.31
CA GLY A 560 16.61 -35.46 -19.95
C GLY A 560 16.91 -33.97 -20.25
N LEU A 561 18.13 -33.53 -19.95
CA LEU A 561 18.61 -32.18 -20.31
C LEU A 561 18.72 -31.99 -21.84
N THR A 562 19.08 -33.06 -22.55
CA THR A 562 19.17 -33.07 -24.03
C THR A 562 17.79 -33.00 -24.69
N ALA A 563 16.75 -33.57 -24.08
CA ALA A 563 15.37 -33.49 -24.57
C ALA A 563 14.76 -32.08 -24.42
N VAL A 564 15.03 -31.38 -23.32
CA VAL A 564 14.66 -29.95 -23.16
C VAL A 564 15.43 -29.08 -24.16
N THR A 565 16.69 -29.41 -24.43
CA THR A 565 17.51 -28.74 -25.47
C THR A 565 16.98 -29.04 -26.88
N ALA A 566 16.44 -30.23 -27.13
CA ALA A 566 15.83 -30.61 -28.40
C ALA A 566 14.51 -29.85 -28.67
N MET A 567 13.74 -29.50 -27.62
CA MET A 567 12.55 -28.65 -27.74
C MET A 567 12.92 -27.19 -28.09
N VAL A 568 14.07 -26.71 -27.61
CA VAL A 568 14.68 -25.43 -28.05
C VAL A 568 15.19 -25.50 -29.50
N VAL A 569 15.60 -26.69 -29.97
CA VAL A 569 16.01 -26.94 -31.37
C VAL A 569 14.80 -27.03 -32.32
N LEU A 570 13.62 -27.45 -31.85
CA LEU A 570 12.39 -27.42 -32.66
C LEU A 570 11.91 -25.97 -32.91
N LEU A 571 12.10 -25.05 -31.96
CA LEU A 571 11.99 -23.61 -32.19
C LEU A 571 13.08 -23.07 -33.13
N ALA A 572 14.23 -23.74 -33.22
CA ALA A 572 15.28 -23.43 -34.19
C ALA A 572 14.92 -23.85 -35.63
N GLY A 573 13.97 -24.78 -35.81
CA GLY A 573 13.47 -25.23 -37.12
C GLY A 573 12.84 -24.11 -37.95
N TRP A 574 12.18 -23.13 -37.30
CA TRP A 574 11.60 -21.97 -37.98
C TRP A 574 12.65 -21.06 -38.66
N PHE A 575 13.91 -21.08 -38.20
CA PHE A 575 14.99 -20.26 -38.77
C PHE A 575 15.50 -20.72 -40.13
N THR A 576 15.16 -21.94 -40.56
CA THR A 576 15.67 -22.48 -41.83
C THR A 576 14.97 -21.91 -43.08
N TRP A 577 13.74 -21.37 -42.94
CA TRP A 577 13.00 -20.76 -44.07
C TRP A 577 13.12 -19.22 -44.13
N ALA A 578 13.62 -18.58 -43.08
CA ALA A 578 13.66 -17.11 -42.94
C ALA A 578 14.67 -16.43 -43.88
N GLU A 579 15.76 -17.11 -44.25
CA GLU A 579 16.83 -16.52 -45.07
C GLU A 579 16.40 -16.33 -46.53
N GLN A 580 15.63 -17.29 -47.07
CA GLN A 580 15.09 -17.23 -48.44
C GLN A 580 13.96 -16.20 -48.56
N ALA A 581 13.04 -16.12 -47.59
CA ALA A 581 11.97 -15.11 -47.57
C ALA A 581 12.49 -13.67 -47.34
N GLY A 582 13.49 -13.51 -46.46
CA GLY A 582 14.12 -12.21 -46.22
C GLY A 582 14.91 -11.67 -47.42
N SER A 583 15.30 -12.53 -48.38
CA SER A 583 15.93 -12.10 -49.63
C SER A 583 14.95 -11.42 -50.59
N VAL A 584 13.69 -11.89 -50.65
CA VAL A 584 12.61 -11.32 -51.45
C VAL A 584 12.17 -9.97 -50.86
N TYR A 585 12.01 -9.90 -49.54
CA TYR A 585 11.68 -8.64 -48.85
C TYR A 585 12.75 -7.56 -49.04
N ARG A 586 14.04 -7.93 -48.96
CA ARG A 586 15.16 -6.99 -49.19
C ARG A 586 15.19 -6.41 -50.61
N ARG A 587 14.60 -7.08 -51.61
CA ARG A 587 14.53 -6.62 -53.01
C ARG A 587 13.42 -5.59 -53.27
N LEU A 588 12.44 -5.43 -52.38
CA LEU A 588 11.29 -4.54 -52.56
C LEU A 588 11.63 -3.03 -52.48
N GLY A 589 12.87 -2.65 -52.14
CA GLY A 589 13.27 -1.27 -51.93
C GLY A 589 12.72 -0.66 -50.62
N ASP A 590 13.41 0.33 -50.06
CA ASP A 590 13.08 0.88 -48.73
C ASP A 590 11.66 1.49 -48.68
N GLY A 591 11.18 2.10 -49.79
CA GLY A 591 9.85 2.71 -49.87
C GLY A 591 8.70 1.70 -49.77
N SER A 592 8.76 0.60 -50.52
CA SER A 592 7.73 -0.44 -50.51
C SER A 592 7.71 -1.21 -49.19
N GLN A 593 8.89 -1.43 -48.58
CA GLN A 593 9.00 -2.05 -47.25
C GLN A 593 8.32 -1.20 -46.19
N LEU A 594 8.55 0.10 -46.19
CA LEU A 594 7.91 1.03 -45.26
C LEU A 594 6.40 1.10 -45.50
N ALA A 595 5.95 1.18 -46.75
CA ALA A 595 4.54 1.20 -47.09
C ALA A 595 3.81 -0.08 -46.64
N LEU A 596 4.41 -1.25 -46.83
CA LEU A 596 3.87 -2.53 -46.37
C LEU A 596 3.82 -2.61 -44.83
N THR A 597 4.87 -2.12 -44.17
CA THR A 597 4.94 -2.06 -42.69
C THR A 597 3.87 -1.13 -42.13
N ALA A 598 3.68 0.05 -42.74
CA ALA A 598 2.63 0.99 -42.37
C ALA A 598 1.22 0.45 -42.64
N ALA A 599 1.01 -0.25 -43.76
CA ALA A 599 -0.26 -0.89 -44.08
C ALA A 599 -0.60 -2.00 -43.06
N ALA A 600 0.37 -2.86 -42.71
CA ALA A 600 0.17 -3.89 -41.68
C ALA A 600 -0.15 -3.26 -40.31
N ALA A 601 0.56 -2.20 -39.92
CA ALA A 601 0.29 -1.44 -38.69
C ALA A 601 -1.10 -0.79 -38.69
N ALA A 602 -1.52 -0.19 -39.80
CA ALA A 602 -2.84 0.41 -39.95
C ALA A 602 -3.97 -0.63 -39.90
N ILE A 603 -3.83 -1.75 -40.63
CA ILE A 603 -4.80 -2.87 -40.60
C ILE A 603 -4.91 -3.40 -39.17
N PHE A 604 -3.78 -3.68 -38.52
CA PHE A 604 -3.74 -4.14 -37.13
C PHE A 604 -4.54 -3.21 -36.22
N TYR A 605 -4.31 -1.90 -36.32
CA TYR A 605 -4.89 -0.96 -35.36
C TYR A 605 -6.37 -0.67 -35.63
N VAL A 606 -6.76 -0.52 -36.89
CA VAL A 606 -8.13 -0.14 -37.30
C VAL A 606 -9.12 -1.31 -37.23
N THR A 607 -8.70 -2.55 -37.53
CA THR A 607 -9.65 -3.66 -37.61
C THR A 607 -10.19 -4.07 -36.24
N PRO A 608 -11.51 -4.14 -36.02
CA PRO A 608 -12.07 -4.63 -34.76
C PRO A 608 -12.05 -6.16 -34.66
N THR A 609 -11.74 -6.88 -35.75
CA THR A 609 -11.86 -8.34 -35.82
C THR A 609 -10.60 -9.03 -35.29
N PHE A 610 -10.76 -9.88 -34.26
CA PHE A 610 -9.68 -10.61 -33.58
C PHE A 610 -8.68 -11.27 -34.54
N PHE A 611 -9.17 -12.15 -35.42
CA PHE A 611 -8.33 -12.91 -36.32
C PHE A 611 -7.55 -12.03 -37.31
N ILE A 612 -8.17 -10.93 -37.77
CA ILE A 612 -7.54 -10.02 -38.73
C ILE A 612 -6.40 -9.24 -38.07
N TYR A 613 -6.62 -8.68 -36.86
CA TYR A 613 -5.51 -8.01 -36.19
C TYR A 613 -4.45 -9.00 -35.72
N ALA A 614 -4.79 -10.23 -35.31
CA ALA A 614 -3.80 -11.22 -34.92
C ALA A 614 -2.85 -11.56 -36.08
N VAL A 615 -3.42 -11.78 -37.28
CA VAL A 615 -2.64 -11.98 -38.51
C VAL A 615 -1.82 -10.73 -38.85
N ALA A 616 -2.41 -9.54 -38.78
CA ALA A 616 -1.70 -8.29 -39.06
C ALA A 616 -0.55 -8.04 -38.08
N LEU A 617 -0.70 -8.42 -36.80
CA LEU A 617 0.34 -8.33 -35.77
C LEU A 617 1.51 -9.28 -36.07
N VAL A 618 1.23 -10.52 -36.49
CA VAL A 618 2.26 -11.49 -36.91
C VAL A 618 2.99 -10.98 -38.14
N VAL A 619 2.26 -10.48 -39.14
CA VAL A 619 2.87 -9.87 -40.34
C VAL A 619 3.74 -8.69 -39.95
N LEU A 620 3.24 -7.80 -39.08
CA LEU A 620 4.00 -6.65 -38.58
C LEU A 620 5.28 -7.10 -37.87
N PHE A 621 5.21 -8.10 -36.97
CA PHE A 621 6.38 -8.67 -36.32
C PHE A 621 7.42 -9.19 -37.32
N ILE A 622 7.00 -9.92 -38.36
CA ILE A 622 7.89 -10.45 -39.40
C ILE A 622 8.58 -9.32 -40.18
N LEU A 623 7.83 -8.29 -40.57
CA LEU A 623 8.36 -7.13 -41.29
C LEU A 623 9.40 -6.37 -40.45
N LEU A 624 9.11 -6.18 -39.16
CA LEU A 624 9.98 -5.51 -38.20
C LEU A 624 11.20 -6.36 -37.83
N TYR A 625 11.08 -7.69 -37.79
CA TYR A 625 12.19 -8.61 -37.54
C TYR A 625 13.27 -8.45 -38.60
N TRP A 626 12.89 -8.27 -39.87
CA TRP A 626 13.84 -8.03 -40.96
C TRP A 626 14.34 -6.60 -41.06
N ARG A 627 13.52 -5.61 -40.66
CA ARG A 627 13.90 -4.18 -40.71
C ARG A 627 13.41 -3.43 -39.46
N PRO A 628 14.11 -3.56 -38.32
CA PRO A 628 13.70 -2.94 -37.05
C PRO A 628 13.61 -1.41 -37.09
N VAL A 629 14.35 -0.75 -37.99
CA VAL A 629 14.32 0.72 -38.18
C VAL A 629 12.90 1.20 -38.50
N TRP A 630 12.11 0.46 -39.28
CA TRP A 630 10.73 0.86 -39.61
C TRP A 630 9.83 0.89 -38.39
N GLY A 631 10.15 0.10 -37.37
CA GLY A 631 9.49 0.15 -36.08
C GLY A 631 9.74 1.47 -35.37
N LEU A 632 10.99 1.98 -35.37
CA LEU A 632 11.30 3.30 -34.79
C LEU A 632 10.49 4.43 -35.45
N LEU A 633 10.31 4.37 -36.77
CA LEU A 633 9.52 5.36 -37.52
C LEU A 633 8.04 5.29 -37.16
N LEU A 634 7.48 4.08 -37.07
CA LEU A 634 6.09 3.88 -36.62
C LEU A 634 5.87 4.44 -35.22
N ILE A 635 6.77 4.13 -34.28
CA ILE A 635 6.69 4.63 -32.91
C ILE A 635 6.75 6.16 -32.90
N ALA A 636 7.70 6.78 -33.60
CA ALA A 636 7.85 8.25 -33.67
C ALA A 636 6.64 8.97 -34.26
N PHE A 637 5.99 8.38 -35.26
CA PHE A 637 4.71 8.88 -35.79
C PHE A 637 3.60 8.76 -34.75
N CYS A 638 3.60 7.70 -33.94
CA CYS A 638 2.53 7.37 -33.01
C CYS A 638 2.62 7.99 -31.62
N PHE A 639 3.67 8.75 -31.29
CA PHE A 639 3.80 9.43 -29.99
C PHE A 639 2.51 10.09 -29.47
N PRO A 640 1.73 10.87 -30.26
CA PRO A 640 0.57 11.59 -29.74
C PRO A 640 -0.68 10.70 -29.58
N PHE A 641 -0.70 9.47 -30.09
CA PHE A 641 -1.92 8.68 -30.26
C PHE A 641 -2.24 7.74 -29.07
N TYR A 642 -1.95 8.15 -27.84
CA TYR A 642 -2.19 7.33 -26.63
C TYR A 642 -3.51 7.63 -25.90
N VAL A 643 -4.19 8.71 -26.26
CA VAL A 643 -5.39 9.21 -25.59
C VAL A 643 -6.69 8.58 -26.12
N PRO A 644 -7.70 8.32 -25.27
CA PRO A 644 -9.01 7.81 -25.70
C PRO A 644 -9.65 8.67 -26.81
N PRO A 645 -10.34 8.06 -27.79
CA PRO A 645 -10.71 6.65 -27.90
C PRO A 645 -9.66 5.78 -28.62
N LEU A 646 -8.45 6.30 -28.87
CA LEU A 646 -7.47 5.63 -29.72
C LEU A 646 -6.99 4.28 -29.18
N PRO A 647 -6.72 4.07 -27.87
CA PRO A 647 -6.28 2.78 -27.33
C PRO A 647 -7.20 1.61 -27.72
N LYS A 648 -6.62 0.60 -28.38
CA LYS A 648 -7.33 -0.58 -28.86
C LYS A 648 -7.62 -1.53 -27.70
N PRO A 649 -8.86 -2.01 -27.52
CA PRO A 649 -9.16 -3.06 -26.56
C PRO A 649 -8.56 -4.40 -27.03
N ILE A 650 -7.77 -5.04 -26.19
CA ILE A 650 -7.24 -6.40 -26.39
C ILE A 650 -7.47 -7.15 -25.08
N LEU A 651 -8.36 -8.15 -25.11
CA LEU A 651 -8.88 -8.79 -23.89
C LEU A 651 -9.49 -7.74 -22.94
N ASN A 652 -9.09 -7.73 -21.67
CA ASN A 652 -9.58 -6.79 -20.65
C ASN A 652 -8.74 -5.50 -20.56
N TYR A 653 -7.74 -5.32 -21.44
CA TYR A 653 -6.82 -4.19 -21.39
C TYR A 653 -6.96 -3.30 -22.64
N ARG A 654 -6.48 -2.06 -22.55
CA ARG A 654 -6.41 -1.13 -23.67
C ARG A 654 -4.97 -0.74 -23.92
N PHE A 655 -4.55 -0.83 -25.17
CA PHE A 655 -3.17 -0.58 -25.57
C PHE A 655 -3.11 0.52 -26.63
N SER A 656 -2.26 1.50 -26.42
CA SER A 656 -2.05 2.58 -27.41
C SER A 656 -1.23 2.09 -28.62
N PRO A 657 -1.28 2.76 -29.79
CA PRO A 657 -0.46 2.37 -30.93
C PRO A 657 1.03 2.52 -30.62
N VAL A 658 1.43 3.58 -29.90
CA VAL A 658 2.84 3.80 -29.52
C VAL A 658 3.35 2.68 -28.60
N GLU A 659 2.55 2.22 -27.66
CA GLU A 659 2.86 1.09 -26.77
C GLU A 659 3.03 -0.20 -27.56
N ILE A 660 2.02 -0.59 -28.36
CA ILE A 660 2.07 -1.84 -29.12
C ILE A 660 3.24 -1.83 -30.10
N PHE A 661 3.44 -0.73 -30.84
CA PHE A 661 4.53 -0.66 -31.80
C PHE A 661 5.90 -0.64 -31.12
N THR A 662 6.02 -0.08 -29.91
CA THR A 662 7.25 -0.18 -29.12
C THR A 662 7.54 -1.63 -28.72
N LEU A 663 6.54 -2.32 -28.15
CA LEU A 663 6.68 -3.70 -27.68
C LEU A 663 6.94 -4.69 -28.81
N VAL A 664 6.21 -4.59 -29.94
CA VAL A 664 6.40 -5.46 -31.10
C VAL A 664 7.74 -5.19 -31.78
N THR A 665 8.14 -3.91 -31.91
CA THR A 665 9.47 -3.56 -32.44
C THR A 665 10.58 -4.12 -31.55
N PHE A 666 10.44 -3.99 -30.23
CA PHE A 666 11.39 -4.55 -29.27
C PHE A 666 11.47 -6.07 -29.37
N ALA A 667 10.33 -6.76 -29.36
CA ALA A 667 10.28 -8.21 -29.48
C ALA A 667 10.91 -8.70 -30.79
N ALA A 668 10.57 -8.07 -31.92
CA ALA A 668 11.13 -8.40 -33.23
C ALA A 668 12.64 -8.14 -33.29
N PHE A 669 13.08 -7.00 -32.74
CA PHE A 669 14.49 -6.63 -32.65
C PHE A 669 15.29 -7.58 -31.75
N ALA A 670 14.82 -7.86 -30.55
CA ALA A 670 15.45 -8.78 -29.60
C ALA A 670 15.58 -10.18 -30.20
N THR A 671 14.53 -10.66 -30.89
CA THR A 671 14.56 -11.93 -31.62
C THR A 671 15.59 -11.91 -32.74
N SER A 672 15.69 -10.83 -33.52
CA SER A 672 16.71 -10.68 -34.58
C SER A 672 18.15 -10.72 -34.03
N ARG A 673 18.37 -10.18 -32.81
CA ARG A 673 19.68 -10.16 -32.17
C ARG A 673 20.04 -11.50 -31.56
N LEU A 674 19.09 -12.16 -30.90
CA LEU A 674 19.27 -13.50 -30.34
C LEU A 674 19.62 -14.52 -31.44
N THR A 675 18.96 -14.40 -32.59
CA THR A 675 19.14 -15.32 -33.73
C THR A 675 20.49 -15.12 -34.41
N ALA A 676 20.92 -13.88 -34.61
CA ALA A 676 22.28 -13.57 -35.05
C ALA A 676 23.34 -14.08 -34.05
N TRP A 677 23.11 -13.94 -32.74
CA TRP A 677 24.01 -14.46 -31.72
C TRP A 677 24.11 -16.00 -31.74
N LEU A 678 22.97 -16.69 -31.88
CA LEU A 678 22.92 -18.15 -31.96
C LEU A 678 23.57 -18.70 -33.24
N SER A 679 23.39 -18.04 -34.38
CA SER A 679 23.97 -18.47 -35.66
C SER A 679 25.50 -18.26 -35.70
N HIS A 680 26.01 -17.16 -35.16
CA HIS A 680 27.45 -16.89 -35.09
C HIS A 680 28.19 -17.76 -34.06
N ARG A 681 27.51 -18.34 -33.05
CA ARG A 681 28.10 -19.28 -32.10
C ARG A 681 28.64 -20.57 -32.74
N LYS A 682 28.19 -20.90 -33.96
CA LYS A 682 28.68 -22.05 -34.76
C LYS A 682 29.90 -21.74 -35.64
N GLN A 683 30.27 -20.46 -35.83
CA GLN A 683 31.41 -20.05 -36.67
C GLN A 683 32.29 -19.00 -35.94
N SER A 684 33.36 -19.48 -35.31
CA SER A 684 34.51 -18.75 -34.74
C SER A 684 34.36 -18.08 -33.36
N HIS A 685 35.48 -18.12 -32.60
CA HIS A 685 35.68 -17.60 -31.25
C HIS A 685 35.78 -16.06 -31.12
N ARG A 686 35.42 -15.29 -32.16
CA ARG A 686 35.30 -13.83 -32.03
C ARG A 686 33.92 -13.52 -31.45
N LEU A 687 33.85 -13.45 -30.11
CA LEU A 687 32.74 -12.80 -29.41
C LEU A 687 32.36 -11.53 -30.15
N LEU A 688 31.06 -11.36 -30.40
CA LEU A 688 30.43 -10.14 -30.90
C LEU A 688 30.99 -8.95 -30.12
N ASN A 689 32.03 -8.31 -30.67
CA ASN A 689 32.53 -7.06 -30.18
C ASN A 689 31.54 -6.00 -30.66
N THR A 690 30.37 -5.94 -30.03
CA THR A 690 29.56 -4.74 -30.04
C THR A 690 30.34 -3.75 -29.19
N ASP A 691 31.25 -2.99 -29.79
CA ASP A 691 31.93 -1.82 -29.18
C ASP A 691 30.90 -0.71 -28.91
N HIS A 692 29.88 -1.00 -28.11
CA HIS A 692 28.91 -0.02 -27.63
C HIS A 692 29.41 0.43 -26.27
N ARG A 693 30.24 1.48 -26.29
CA ARG A 693 30.61 2.18 -25.07
C ARG A 693 29.39 2.95 -24.58
N LEU A 694 28.96 2.67 -23.35
CA LEU A 694 27.93 3.45 -22.69
C LEU A 694 28.42 4.90 -22.54
N LEU A 695 27.60 5.84 -23.00
CA LEU A 695 27.84 7.27 -22.86
C LEU A 695 27.23 7.77 -21.53
N PRO A 696 27.65 8.93 -21.01
CA PRO A 696 27.05 9.53 -19.82
C PRO A 696 25.52 9.66 -19.91
N THR A 697 24.97 9.89 -21.11
CA THR A 697 23.53 9.92 -21.36
C THR A 697 22.87 8.58 -21.08
N ASP A 698 23.52 7.45 -21.41
CA ASP A 698 22.99 6.10 -21.15
C ASP A 698 22.88 5.81 -19.67
N TYR A 699 23.89 6.22 -18.89
CA TYR A 699 23.85 6.10 -17.44
C TYR A 699 22.74 6.97 -16.84
N GLY A 700 22.47 8.15 -17.40
CA GLY A 700 21.35 8.99 -16.99
C GLY A 700 19.99 8.32 -17.23
N VAL A 701 19.79 7.70 -18.40
CA VAL A 701 18.57 6.94 -18.72
C VAL A 701 18.40 5.74 -17.78
N LEU A 702 19.48 4.98 -17.57
CA LEU A 702 19.46 3.84 -16.64
C LEU A 702 19.20 4.27 -15.21
N ALA A 703 19.78 5.38 -14.75
CA ALA A 703 19.56 5.91 -13.41
C ALA A 703 18.12 6.35 -13.21
N LEU A 704 17.55 7.12 -14.15
CA LEU A 704 16.15 7.55 -14.09
C LEU A 704 15.20 6.34 -14.09
N THR A 705 15.44 5.38 -14.98
CA THR A 705 14.63 4.15 -15.07
C THR A 705 14.74 3.32 -13.80
N ALA A 706 15.94 3.16 -13.24
CA ALA A 706 16.16 2.40 -12.01
C ALA A 706 15.48 3.06 -10.81
N VAL A 707 15.62 4.37 -10.62
CA VAL A 707 14.98 5.09 -9.51
C VAL A 707 13.46 5.05 -9.63
N ALA A 708 12.92 5.25 -10.82
CA ALA A 708 11.48 5.15 -11.08
C ALA A 708 10.93 3.72 -10.96
N THR A 709 11.77 2.69 -11.16
CA THR A 709 11.39 1.30 -10.88
C THR A 709 11.43 1.01 -9.39
N LEU A 710 12.42 1.54 -8.67
CA LEU A 710 12.52 1.41 -7.22
C LEU A 710 11.38 2.12 -6.49
N SER A 711 10.89 3.25 -7.01
CA SER A 711 9.76 3.97 -6.39
C SER A 711 8.46 3.17 -6.36
N LEU A 712 8.31 2.12 -7.19
CA LEU A 712 7.15 1.22 -7.15
C LEU A 712 7.02 0.46 -5.82
N PHE A 713 8.12 0.24 -5.09
CA PHE A 713 8.09 -0.41 -3.78
C PHE A 713 7.65 0.52 -2.64
N PHE A 714 7.51 1.83 -2.93
CA PHE A 714 7.23 2.87 -1.94
C PHE A 714 5.95 3.66 -2.26
N THR A 715 5.15 3.19 -3.21
CA THR A 715 3.92 3.87 -3.64
C THR A 715 2.68 3.30 -2.94
N ASN A 716 1.71 4.17 -2.64
CA ASN A 716 0.46 3.76 -2.00
C ASN A 716 -0.48 3.04 -2.97
N ARG A 717 -0.49 3.44 -4.24
CA ARG A 717 -1.32 2.83 -5.31
C ARG A 717 -0.47 2.26 -6.44
N LEU A 718 -0.15 0.97 -6.31
CA LEU A 718 0.65 0.22 -7.29
C LEU A 718 -0.09 -0.02 -8.61
N ASP A 719 -1.42 -0.10 -8.57
CA ASP A 719 -2.31 -0.29 -9.72
C ASP A 719 -2.14 0.83 -10.76
N VAL A 720 -2.10 2.08 -10.30
CA VAL A 720 -1.87 3.26 -11.18
C VAL A 720 -0.39 3.48 -11.48
N ALA A 721 0.48 3.30 -10.47
CA ALA A 721 1.91 3.54 -10.61
C ALA A 721 2.58 2.60 -11.64
N SER A 722 2.18 1.33 -11.64
CA SER A 722 2.71 0.33 -12.59
C SER A 722 2.34 0.66 -14.04
N ASN A 723 1.16 1.26 -14.26
CA ASN A 723 0.75 1.69 -15.59
C ASN A 723 1.61 2.85 -16.09
N GLU A 724 1.76 3.92 -15.30
CA GLU A 724 2.60 5.06 -15.68
C GLU A 724 4.08 4.67 -15.82
N TRP A 725 4.61 3.84 -14.92
CA TRP A 725 5.96 3.29 -15.04
C TRP A 725 6.18 2.62 -16.39
N ARG A 726 5.25 1.76 -16.80
CA ARG A 726 5.35 1.04 -18.07
C ARG A 726 5.36 2.02 -19.26
N VAL A 727 4.38 2.91 -19.36
CA VAL A 727 4.13 3.70 -20.58
C VAL A 727 4.91 5.03 -20.65
N VAL A 728 5.36 5.58 -19.52
CA VAL A 728 6.09 6.87 -19.45
C VAL A 728 7.58 6.68 -19.13
N ILE A 729 7.96 5.62 -18.42
CA ILE A 729 9.35 5.37 -18.03
C ILE A 729 9.97 4.27 -18.90
N LEU A 730 9.44 3.04 -18.81
CA LEU A 730 10.06 1.86 -19.39
C LEU A 730 10.02 1.90 -20.91
N GLU A 731 8.85 2.07 -21.53
CA GLU A 731 8.70 2.04 -22.98
C GLU A 731 9.47 3.15 -23.72
N PRO A 732 9.46 4.42 -23.26
CA PRO A 732 10.29 5.46 -23.87
C PRO A 732 11.80 5.21 -23.69
N ALA A 733 12.23 4.67 -22.55
CA ALA A 733 13.62 4.26 -22.34
C ALA A 733 14.02 3.08 -23.24
N LEU A 734 13.12 2.11 -23.45
CA LEU A 734 13.28 1.02 -24.43
C LEU A 734 13.38 1.56 -25.84
N PHE A 735 12.57 2.56 -26.22
CA PHE A 735 12.67 3.24 -27.51
C PHE A 735 14.03 3.91 -27.70
N TYR A 736 14.52 4.65 -26.70
CA TYR A 736 15.87 5.22 -26.74
C TYR A 736 16.95 4.14 -26.89
N TRP A 737 16.86 3.05 -26.13
CA TRP A 737 17.81 1.94 -26.23
C TRP A 737 17.77 1.29 -27.61
N MET A 738 16.58 0.99 -28.14
CA MET A 738 16.43 0.45 -29.50
C MET A 738 17.02 1.41 -30.54
N PHE A 739 16.76 2.71 -30.44
CA PHE A 739 17.35 3.72 -31.31
C PHE A 739 18.89 3.68 -31.25
N ARG A 740 19.48 3.65 -30.04
CA ARG A 740 20.94 3.57 -29.85
C ARG A 740 21.57 2.31 -30.43
N VAL A 741 20.91 1.16 -30.34
CA VAL A 741 21.49 -0.12 -30.79
C VAL A 741 21.20 -0.41 -32.26
N ILE A 742 20.06 0.05 -32.80
CA ILE A 742 19.71 -0.08 -34.22
C ILE A 742 20.61 0.82 -35.08
N ARG A 743 20.99 2.01 -34.58
CA ARG A 743 21.83 3.01 -35.26
C ARG A 743 21.36 3.28 -36.71
N PRO A 744 20.23 3.97 -36.90
CA PRO A 744 19.72 4.27 -38.24
C PRO A 744 20.76 5.01 -39.08
N LYS A 745 20.80 4.74 -40.38
CA LYS A 745 21.64 5.50 -41.33
C LYS A 745 21.15 6.95 -41.41
N SER A 746 21.98 7.87 -41.90
CA SER A 746 21.61 9.29 -42.07
C SER A 746 20.27 9.49 -42.81
N SER A 747 20.02 8.72 -43.88
CA SER A 747 18.75 8.76 -44.62
C SER A 747 17.55 8.31 -43.78
N GLN A 748 17.74 7.29 -42.94
CA GLN A 748 16.72 6.73 -42.05
C GLN A 748 16.47 7.63 -40.83
N LEU A 749 17.50 8.30 -40.31
CA LEU A 749 17.33 9.30 -39.25
C LEU A 749 16.46 10.46 -39.72
N TRP A 750 16.65 10.93 -40.96
CA TRP A 750 15.74 11.93 -41.50
C TRP A 750 14.31 11.42 -41.60
N LEU A 751 14.10 10.18 -42.04
CA LEU A 751 12.74 9.59 -42.06
C LEU A 751 12.12 9.46 -40.67
N LEU A 752 12.93 9.21 -39.64
CA LEU A 752 12.50 9.18 -38.25
C LEU A 752 12.03 10.57 -37.78
N LEU A 753 12.76 11.64 -38.13
CA LEU A 753 12.36 13.02 -37.86
C LEU A 753 11.12 13.43 -38.68
N ASP A 754 11.06 13.01 -39.95
CA ASP A 754 9.92 13.21 -40.84
C ASP A 754 8.66 12.57 -40.22
N ALA A 755 8.76 11.37 -39.65
CA ALA A 755 7.66 10.66 -38.97
C ALA A 755 7.16 11.39 -37.71
N PHE A 756 8.07 11.88 -36.87
CA PHE A 756 7.72 12.69 -35.69
C PHE A 756 6.98 13.97 -36.07
N ILE A 757 7.48 14.68 -37.10
CA ILE A 757 6.84 15.89 -37.64
C ILE A 757 5.47 15.57 -38.23
N LEU A 758 5.32 14.45 -38.92
CA LEU A 758 4.04 14.02 -39.48
C LEU A 758 3.00 13.77 -38.38
N GLY A 759 3.40 13.16 -37.26
CA GLY A 759 2.54 13.03 -36.07
C GLY A 759 2.09 14.39 -35.53
N GLY A 760 3.00 15.37 -35.43
CA GLY A 760 2.69 16.76 -35.09
C GLY A 760 1.73 17.45 -36.06
N LEU A 761 1.91 17.24 -37.36
CA LEU A 761 1.02 17.77 -38.39
C LEU A 761 -0.39 17.21 -38.25
N VAL A 762 -0.54 15.90 -38.02
CA VAL A 762 -1.86 15.27 -37.81
C VAL A 762 -2.55 15.89 -36.59
N VAL A 763 -1.84 16.06 -35.47
CA VAL A 763 -2.38 16.73 -34.27
C VAL A 763 -2.85 18.16 -34.60
N ALA A 764 -2.06 18.92 -35.36
CA ALA A 764 -2.41 20.27 -35.76
C ALA A 764 -3.65 20.30 -36.68
N LEU A 765 -3.69 19.46 -37.71
CA LEU A 765 -4.78 19.40 -38.68
C LEU A 765 -6.10 18.96 -38.04
N VAL A 766 -6.08 17.95 -37.17
CA VAL A 766 -7.28 17.52 -36.42
C VAL A 766 -7.82 18.67 -35.56
N GLY A 767 -6.93 19.40 -34.87
CA GLY A 767 -7.34 20.55 -34.07
C GLY A 767 -7.89 21.70 -34.91
N LEU A 768 -7.28 22.02 -36.05
CA LEU A 768 -7.78 23.05 -36.96
C LEU A 768 -9.13 22.65 -37.58
N TRP A 769 -9.31 21.36 -37.91
CA TRP A 769 -10.58 20.83 -38.36
C TRP A 769 -11.67 20.99 -37.28
N GLN A 770 -11.38 20.73 -36.01
CA GLN A 770 -12.32 20.99 -34.91
C GLN A 770 -12.75 22.46 -34.83
N VAL A 771 -11.80 23.40 -34.97
CA VAL A 771 -12.13 24.84 -34.96
C VAL A 771 -13.05 25.25 -36.12
N GLY A 772 -12.86 24.64 -37.29
CA GLY A 772 -13.67 24.90 -38.49
C GLY A 772 -15.03 24.20 -38.48
N PHE A 773 -15.10 22.95 -38.03
CA PHE A 773 -16.20 22.03 -38.33
C PHE A 773 -16.81 21.31 -37.11
N ASP A 774 -16.13 21.27 -35.96
CA ASP A 774 -16.58 20.56 -34.75
C ASP A 774 -16.35 21.41 -33.50
N ARG A 775 -16.97 22.60 -33.48
CA ARG A 775 -16.79 23.58 -32.39
C ARG A 775 -17.33 23.09 -31.05
N ALA A 776 -18.31 22.17 -31.05
CA ALA A 776 -18.88 21.59 -29.84
C ALA A 776 -17.86 20.76 -29.05
N SER A 777 -16.83 20.22 -29.71
CA SER A 777 -15.76 19.48 -29.06
C SER A 777 -14.73 20.37 -28.34
N LEU A 778 -14.70 21.67 -28.60
CA LEU A 778 -13.70 22.61 -28.06
C LEU A 778 -13.95 22.94 -26.58
N ILE A 779 -12.91 23.40 -25.88
CA ILE A 779 -13.03 23.84 -24.49
C ILE A 779 -13.26 25.34 -24.43
N THR A 780 -14.37 25.76 -23.83
CA THR A 780 -14.67 27.17 -23.58
C THR A 780 -13.90 27.65 -22.36
N ALA A 781 -13.02 28.64 -22.53
CA ALA A 781 -12.38 29.33 -21.41
C ALA A 781 -13.24 30.50 -20.90
N GLU A 782 -12.90 31.04 -19.73
CA GLU A 782 -13.59 32.24 -19.20
C GLU A 782 -13.50 33.37 -20.24
N GLY A 783 -14.61 34.09 -20.42
CA GLY A 783 -14.79 35.08 -21.49
C GLY A 783 -15.28 34.51 -22.83
N GLY A 784 -15.64 33.23 -22.90
CA GLY A 784 -16.29 32.62 -24.07
C GLY A 784 -15.34 32.22 -25.22
N LEU A 785 -14.02 32.29 -25.00
CA LEU A 785 -13.02 31.94 -26.00
C LEU A 785 -12.91 30.42 -26.16
N LEU A 786 -13.07 29.93 -27.39
CA LEU A 786 -12.93 28.52 -27.74
C LEU A 786 -11.46 28.14 -27.91
N ARG A 787 -11.02 27.08 -27.22
CA ARG A 787 -9.64 26.59 -27.23
C ARG A 787 -9.52 25.25 -27.96
N LEU A 788 -8.56 25.18 -28.87
CA LEU A 788 -8.22 23.98 -29.64
C LEU A 788 -7.62 22.90 -28.74
N LYS A 789 -8.22 21.70 -28.71
CA LYS A 789 -7.74 20.53 -27.93
C LYS A 789 -7.28 19.33 -28.77
N SER A 790 -7.62 19.29 -30.07
CA SER A 790 -7.28 18.17 -30.97
C SER A 790 -7.72 16.82 -30.38
N ILE A 791 -6.86 15.81 -30.41
CA ILE A 791 -7.10 14.48 -29.85
C ILE A 791 -6.98 14.43 -28.31
N TYR A 792 -6.47 15.48 -27.67
CA TYR A 792 -6.22 15.50 -26.23
C TYR A 792 -7.45 15.96 -25.43
N GLY A 793 -7.44 15.64 -24.12
CA GLY A 793 -8.43 16.16 -23.18
C GLY A 793 -8.24 17.63 -22.80
N SER A 794 -7.07 18.23 -23.08
CA SER A 794 -6.73 19.61 -22.71
C SER A 794 -5.96 20.33 -23.84
N PRO A 795 -6.31 21.60 -24.15
CA PRO A 795 -5.54 22.46 -25.04
C PRO A 795 -4.06 22.62 -24.66
N ASN A 796 -3.74 22.53 -23.35
CA ASN A 796 -2.35 22.64 -22.90
C ASN A 796 -1.49 21.46 -23.40
N ASN A 797 -2.06 20.25 -23.45
CA ASN A 797 -1.34 19.06 -23.93
C ASN A 797 -0.97 19.20 -25.41
N VAL A 798 -1.84 19.81 -26.22
CA VAL A 798 -1.53 20.15 -27.62
C VAL A 798 -0.34 21.10 -27.68
N ALA A 799 -0.36 22.17 -26.88
CA ALA A 799 0.72 23.15 -26.87
C ALA A 799 2.05 22.52 -26.42
N LEU A 800 2.02 21.66 -25.41
CA LEU A 800 3.19 20.91 -24.97
C LEU A 800 3.75 20.04 -26.10
N TYR A 801 2.93 19.20 -26.73
CA TYR A 801 3.41 18.34 -27.81
C TYR A 801 3.94 19.14 -29.01
N LEU A 802 3.16 20.10 -29.51
CA LEU A 802 3.55 20.93 -30.67
C LEU A 802 4.75 21.83 -30.36
N GLY A 803 4.96 22.21 -29.09
CA GLY A 803 6.15 22.92 -28.62
C GLY A 803 7.46 22.14 -28.81
N ARG A 804 7.40 20.81 -28.99
CA ARG A 804 8.57 19.97 -29.35
C ARG A 804 8.79 19.83 -30.86
N VAL A 805 7.74 20.09 -31.66
CA VAL A 805 7.75 19.96 -33.12
C VAL A 805 8.11 21.29 -33.80
N ILE A 806 7.47 22.39 -33.37
CA ILE A 806 7.65 23.73 -33.96
C ILE A 806 9.12 24.17 -33.98
N PRO A 807 9.94 23.97 -32.93
CA PRO A 807 11.32 24.41 -32.95
C PRO A 807 12.18 23.74 -34.02
N LEU A 808 11.93 22.46 -34.33
CA LEU A 808 12.60 21.75 -35.43
C LEU A 808 12.19 22.32 -36.80
N LEU A 809 10.90 22.60 -36.98
CA LEU A 809 10.36 23.19 -38.21
C LEU A 809 10.89 24.61 -38.44
N ALA A 810 10.87 25.44 -37.40
CA ALA A 810 11.35 26.82 -37.44
C ALA A 810 12.87 26.91 -37.63
N ALA A 811 13.64 26.04 -36.97
CA ALA A 811 15.08 25.96 -37.21
C ALA A 811 15.40 25.54 -38.65
N MET A 812 14.67 24.57 -39.22
CA MET A 812 14.81 24.19 -40.64
C MET A 812 14.48 25.34 -41.59
N ALA A 813 13.43 26.11 -41.31
CA ALA A 813 13.04 27.26 -42.13
C ALA A 813 14.10 28.37 -42.14
N LEU A 814 14.69 28.69 -40.99
CA LEU A 814 15.62 29.82 -40.82
C LEU A 814 17.10 29.49 -41.04
N LEU A 815 17.55 28.31 -40.60
CA LEU A 815 18.96 27.89 -40.69
C LEU A 815 19.21 26.91 -41.84
N GLY A 816 18.16 26.25 -42.33
CA GLY A 816 18.25 25.36 -43.49
C GLY A 816 18.35 26.13 -44.80
N SER A 817 18.61 25.40 -45.88
CA SER A 817 18.66 25.98 -47.23
C SER A 817 18.19 24.99 -48.28
N ARG A 818 17.62 25.51 -49.37
CA ARG A 818 17.16 24.70 -50.52
C ARG A 818 18.30 23.89 -51.14
N LYS A 819 19.51 24.45 -51.19
CA LYS A 819 20.69 23.78 -51.77
C LYS A 819 21.12 22.55 -50.96
N LEU A 820 21.07 22.64 -49.63
CA LEU A 820 21.53 21.55 -48.74
C LEU A 820 20.43 20.54 -48.41
N HIS A 821 19.17 20.98 -48.28
CA HIS A 821 18.08 20.16 -47.73
C HIS A 821 17.01 19.80 -48.77
N GLY A 822 17.10 20.35 -49.99
CA GLY A 822 16.19 20.04 -51.10
C GLY A 822 14.72 20.22 -50.74
N ARG A 823 13.91 19.16 -50.97
CA ARG A 823 12.47 19.16 -50.70
C ARG A 823 12.11 19.33 -49.23
N ARG A 824 12.96 18.88 -48.29
CA ARG A 824 12.65 18.96 -46.85
C ARG A 824 12.52 20.38 -46.34
N TRP A 825 13.32 21.31 -46.87
CA TRP A 825 13.20 22.72 -46.52
C TRP A 825 11.80 23.27 -46.83
N TRP A 826 11.27 22.96 -48.02
CA TRP A 826 9.91 23.37 -48.42
C TRP A 826 8.84 22.68 -47.59
N LEU A 827 8.95 21.36 -47.40
CA LEU A 827 7.96 20.59 -46.64
C LEU A 827 7.89 21.05 -45.18
N TYR A 828 9.03 21.23 -44.50
CA TYR A 828 9.04 21.67 -43.11
C TYR A 828 8.51 23.09 -42.97
N THR A 829 8.86 23.98 -43.91
CA THR A 829 8.33 25.35 -43.91
C THR A 829 6.82 25.37 -44.15
N ALA A 830 6.30 24.50 -45.03
CA ALA A 830 4.86 24.38 -45.26
C ALA A 830 4.12 23.80 -44.03
N VAL A 831 4.70 22.81 -43.35
CA VAL A 831 4.15 22.20 -42.14
C VAL A 831 4.18 23.16 -40.93
N LEU A 832 5.14 24.08 -40.88
CA LEU A 832 5.23 25.08 -39.81
C LEU A 832 3.97 25.93 -39.69
N ILE A 833 3.33 26.30 -40.81
CA ILE A 833 2.18 27.20 -40.83
C ILE A 833 0.97 26.60 -40.08
N PRO A 834 0.40 25.44 -40.48
CA PRO A 834 -0.74 24.86 -39.75
C PRO A 834 -0.37 24.47 -38.32
N THR A 835 0.88 24.04 -38.07
CA THR A 835 1.33 23.67 -36.72
C THR A 835 1.38 24.88 -35.78
N LEU A 836 1.94 26.00 -36.23
CA LEU A 836 2.00 27.24 -35.46
C LEU A 836 0.60 27.84 -35.25
N LEU A 837 -0.25 27.81 -36.27
CA LEU A 837 -1.64 28.27 -36.13
C LEU A 837 -2.41 27.43 -35.10
N ALA A 838 -2.29 26.10 -35.17
CA ALA A 838 -2.91 25.19 -34.20
C ALA A 838 -2.41 25.48 -32.78
N PHE A 839 -1.10 25.67 -32.61
CA PHE A 839 -0.50 26.04 -31.32
C PHE A 839 -1.06 27.36 -30.78
N ILE A 840 -1.19 28.40 -31.60
CA ILE A 840 -1.75 29.70 -31.17
C ILE A 840 -3.20 29.54 -30.70
N LEU A 841 -4.00 28.76 -31.42
CA LEU A 841 -5.41 28.51 -31.09
C LEU A 841 -5.63 27.62 -29.86
N THR A 842 -4.57 27.02 -29.28
CA THR A 842 -4.67 26.38 -27.96
C THR A 842 -4.90 27.39 -26.83
N PHE A 843 -4.50 28.65 -27.05
CA PHE A 843 -4.41 29.69 -26.03
C PHE A 843 -3.71 29.21 -24.74
N SER A 844 -2.73 28.30 -24.85
CA SER A 844 -1.90 27.91 -23.71
C SER A 844 -0.99 29.06 -23.31
N LYS A 845 -1.19 29.61 -22.09
CA LYS A 845 -0.39 30.73 -21.57
C LYS A 845 1.09 30.34 -21.45
N GLY A 846 1.37 29.17 -20.88
CA GLY A 846 2.73 28.67 -20.71
C GLY A 846 3.43 28.50 -22.06
N GLY A 847 2.71 27.96 -23.05
CA GLY A 847 3.25 27.81 -24.40
C GLY A 847 3.52 29.15 -25.10
N LEU A 848 2.55 30.06 -25.10
CA LEU A 848 2.63 31.32 -25.85
C LEU A 848 3.57 32.35 -25.23
N PHE A 849 3.62 32.45 -23.90
CA PHE A 849 4.38 33.50 -23.22
C PHE A 849 5.73 33.04 -22.68
N LEU A 850 5.97 31.73 -22.55
CA LEU A 850 7.19 31.20 -21.95
C LEU A 850 7.93 30.24 -22.89
N GLY A 851 7.31 29.10 -23.24
CA GLY A 851 7.95 28.03 -24.00
C GLY A 851 8.40 28.44 -25.40
N LEU A 852 7.43 28.86 -26.23
CA LEU A 852 7.68 29.19 -27.63
C LEU A 852 8.62 30.42 -27.78
N PRO A 853 8.48 31.50 -26.98
CA PRO A 853 9.49 32.56 -26.95
C PRO A 853 10.90 32.07 -26.60
N ALA A 854 11.05 31.19 -25.60
CA ALA A 854 12.35 30.64 -25.23
C ALA A 854 12.99 29.84 -26.39
N ALA A 855 12.18 29.02 -27.09
CA ALA A 855 12.64 28.31 -28.29
C ALA A 855 13.07 29.27 -29.41
N PHE A 856 12.25 30.28 -29.72
CA PHE A 856 12.57 31.25 -30.78
C PHE A 856 13.80 32.10 -30.45
N VAL A 857 14.04 32.45 -29.18
CA VAL A 857 15.26 33.13 -28.75
C VAL A 857 16.50 32.32 -29.12
N ILE A 858 16.50 31.01 -28.88
CA ILE A 858 17.60 30.12 -29.25
C ILE A 858 17.79 30.07 -30.76
N ILE A 859 16.70 29.86 -31.52
CA ILE A 859 16.76 29.76 -32.99
C ILE A 859 17.26 31.07 -33.60
N PHE A 860 16.70 32.20 -33.16
CA PHE A 860 17.06 33.53 -33.64
C PHE A 860 18.51 33.88 -33.29
N TRP A 861 18.96 33.57 -32.06
CA TRP A 861 20.35 33.78 -31.67
C TRP A 861 21.29 33.00 -32.59
N GLN A 862 21.01 31.72 -32.84
CA GLN A 862 21.83 30.91 -33.74
C GLN A 862 21.80 31.43 -35.18
N TRP A 863 20.64 31.87 -35.66
CA TRP A 863 20.49 32.47 -36.99
C TRP A 863 21.31 33.76 -37.15
N GLN A 864 21.35 34.64 -36.14
CA GLN A 864 22.20 35.83 -36.17
C GLN A 864 23.69 35.47 -36.20
N GLN A 865 24.12 34.49 -35.40
CA GLN A 865 25.52 34.06 -35.36
C GLN A 865 26.00 33.46 -36.69
N VAL A 866 25.17 32.62 -37.34
CA VAL A 866 25.50 32.04 -38.65
C VAL A 866 25.61 33.13 -39.74
N ASN A 867 24.87 34.23 -39.59
CA ASN A 867 24.93 35.38 -40.50
C ASN A 867 25.98 36.45 -40.10
N GLY A 868 26.86 36.17 -39.12
CA GLY A 868 27.92 37.09 -38.71
C GLY A 868 27.44 38.36 -37.98
N ARG A 869 26.21 38.37 -37.45
CA ARG A 869 25.59 39.53 -36.80
C ARG A 869 25.65 39.41 -35.28
N ARG A 870 25.77 40.54 -34.58
CA ARG A 870 25.69 40.60 -33.11
C ARG A 870 24.24 40.37 -32.66
N SER A 871 24.01 39.37 -31.80
CA SER A 871 22.68 38.98 -31.34
C SER A 871 22.13 39.81 -30.17
N TRP A 872 23.00 40.40 -29.34
CA TRP A 872 22.60 41.05 -28.09
C TRP A 872 21.63 42.26 -28.24
N PRO A 873 21.70 43.13 -29.27
CA PRO A 873 20.77 44.27 -29.37
C PRO A 873 19.33 43.81 -29.61
N TRP A 874 19.17 42.72 -30.34
CA TRP A 874 17.87 42.12 -30.64
C TRP A 874 17.28 41.37 -29.45
N LEU A 875 18.12 40.74 -28.61
CA LEU A 875 17.67 40.12 -27.37
C LEU A 875 17.14 41.17 -26.38
N LEU A 876 17.79 42.33 -26.29
CA LEU A 876 17.27 43.47 -25.53
C LEU A 876 15.94 43.98 -26.12
N LEU A 877 15.85 44.12 -27.44
CA LEU A 877 14.61 44.54 -28.10
C LEU A 877 13.46 43.55 -27.85
N PHE A 878 13.70 42.24 -27.98
CA PHE A 878 12.69 41.22 -27.68
C PHE A 878 12.32 41.19 -26.20
N GLY A 879 13.28 41.39 -25.30
CA GLY A 879 13.02 41.53 -23.88
C GLY A 879 12.13 42.74 -23.57
N VAL A 880 12.43 43.90 -24.17
CA VAL A 880 11.63 45.12 -24.04
C VAL A 880 10.24 44.92 -24.64
N MET A 881 10.12 44.38 -25.85
CA MET A 881 8.82 44.10 -26.48
C MET A 881 8.00 43.09 -25.68
N GLY A 882 8.63 42.07 -25.11
CA GLY A 882 7.98 41.10 -24.23
C GLY A 882 7.46 41.75 -22.96
N ALA A 883 8.28 42.59 -22.30
CA ALA A 883 7.88 43.35 -21.12
C ALA A 883 6.76 44.35 -21.45
N SER A 884 6.86 45.09 -22.55
CA SER A 884 5.81 46.00 -23.02
C SER A 884 4.53 45.24 -23.38
N GLY A 885 4.63 44.07 -23.99
CA GLY A 885 3.50 43.20 -24.30
C GLY A 885 2.78 42.73 -23.04
N LEU A 886 3.52 42.30 -22.01
CA LEU A 886 2.94 41.93 -20.72
C LEU A 886 2.21 43.11 -20.06
N LEU A 887 2.80 44.31 -20.07
CA LEU A 887 2.18 45.53 -19.56
C LEU A 887 0.92 45.94 -20.34
N LEU A 888 0.87 45.68 -21.65
CA LEU A 888 -0.32 45.93 -22.47
C LEU A 888 -1.43 44.90 -22.20
N ILE A 889 -1.07 43.63 -21.98
CA ILE A 889 -2.03 42.57 -21.66
C ILE A 889 -2.68 42.80 -20.29
N GLU A 890 -1.93 43.36 -19.32
CA GLU A 890 -2.45 43.75 -18.01
C GLU A 890 -3.55 44.82 -18.09
N LYS A 891 -3.61 45.61 -19.18
CA LYS A 891 -4.67 46.61 -19.40
C LYS A 891 -5.97 46.04 -19.97
N ILE A 892 -5.99 44.77 -20.37
CA ILE A 892 -7.20 44.11 -20.91
C ILE A 892 -7.86 43.35 -19.76
N PRO A 893 -9.05 43.76 -19.26
CA PRO A 893 -9.64 43.18 -18.04
C PRO A 893 -9.81 41.66 -18.09
N ALA A 894 -10.18 41.11 -19.26
CA ALA A 894 -10.31 39.67 -19.50
C ALA A 894 -8.97 38.88 -19.44
N LEU A 895 -7.83 39.57 -19.55
CA LEU A 895 -6.48 39.00 -19.52
C LEU A 895 -5.67 39.42 -18.28
N ALA A 896 -6.04 40.53 -17.62
CA ALA A 896 -5.38 41.07 -16.44
C ALA A 896 -5.51 40.13 -15.22
N GLY A 897 -6.73 39.65 -14.92
CA GLY A 897 -6.95 38.68 -13.84
C GLY A 897 -6.23 37.33 -14.05
N ARG A 898 -5.76 37.09 -15.28
CA ARG A 898 -5.06 35.88 -15.72
C ARG A 898 -3.54 35.97 -15.64
N LEU A 899 -2.99 37.16 -15.43
CA LEU A 899 -1.55 37.44 -15.22
C LEU A 899 -1.24 37.83 -13.77
N SER A 900 -2.25 38.12 -12.97
CA SER A 900 -2.08 38.51 -11.56
C SER A 900 -1.47 37.37 -10.72
N LEU A 901 -0.28 37.62 -10.19
CA LEU A 901 0.40 36.74 -9.22
C LEU A 901 -0.20 36.83 -7.81
N SER A 902 -0.94 37.90 -7.53
CA SER A 902 -1.59 38.19 -6.24
C SER A 902 -3.09 37.89 -6.23
N GLY A 903 -3.69 37.64 -7.39
CA GLY A 903 -5.10 37.23 -7.52
C GLY A 903 -5.33 35.78 -7.10
N GLU A 904 -6.60 35.37 -7.08
CA GLU A 904 -7.03 34.06 -6.60
C GLU A 904 -6.31 32.87 -7.28
N THR A 905 -5.97 33.00 -8.56
CA THR A 905 -5.22 31.99 -9.32
C THR A 905 -3.75 31.86 -8.90
N GLY A 906 -3.13 32.94 -8.44
CA GLY A 906 -1.76 32.96 -7.91
C GLY A 906 -1.68 32.42 -6.48
N VAL A 907 -2.68 32.72 -5.64
CA VAL A 907 -2.82 32.10 -4.30
C VAL A 907 -2.97 30.59 -4.43
N PHE A 908 -3.88 30.13 -5.30
CA PHE A 908 -4.09 28.71 -5.57
C PHE A 908 -2.80 27.96 -5.95
N ARG A 909 -2.01 28.51 -6.89
CA ARG A 909 -0.75 27.89 -7.31
C ARG A 909 0.28 27.81 -6.20
N ARG A 910 0.38 28.84 -5.35
CA ARG A 910 1.28 28.83 -4.19
C ARG A 910 0.87 27.73 -3.20
N SER A 911 -0.42 27.59 -2.93
CA SER A 911 -0.93 26.53 -2.06
C SER A 911 -0.73 25.13 -2.65
N LEU A 912 -0.90 24.96 -3.98
CA LEU A 912 -0.57 23.71 -4.68
C LEU A 912 0.91 23.35 -4.55
N TRP A 913 1.80 24.33 -4.73
CA TRP A 913 3.24 24.11 -4.59
C TRP A 913 3.64 23.83 -3.14
N GLN A 914 3.01 24.50 -2.17
CA GLN A 914 3.23 24.21 -0.76
C GLN A 914 2.77 22.78 -0.41
N ALA A 915 1.58 22.36 -0.87
CA ALA A 915 1.12 20.98 -0.72
C ALA A 915 2.12 19.98 -1.32
N SER A 916 2.68 20.29 -2.49
CA SER A 916 3.68 19.46 -3.17
C SER A 916 5.00 19.40 -2.38
N LEU A 917 5.43 20.50 -1.78
CA LEU A 917 6.61 20.54 -0.91
C LEU A 917 6.38 19.73 0.37
N ASN A 918 5.18 19.78 0.94
CA ASN A 918 4.80 18.94 2.08
C ASN A 918 4.87 17.45 1.71
N MET A 919 4.36 17.06 0.53
CA MET A 919 4.52 15.68 0.02
C MET A 919 6.00 15.27 -0.11
N VAL A 920 6.85 16.16 -0.62
CA VAL A 920 8.29 15.88 -0.78
C VAL A 920 8.99 15.78 0.58
N ALA A 921 8.59 16.60 1.57
CA ALA A 921 9.13 16.53 2.91
C ALA A 921 8.80 15.19 3.60
N ASP A 922 7.58 14.70 3.40
CA ASP A 922 7.13 13.42 3.95
C ASP A 922 7.70 12.21 3.18
N HIS A 923 7.95 12.37 1.87
CA HIS A 923 8.44 11.31 0.98
C HIS A 923 9.74 11.70 0.21
N PRO A 924 10.85 11.98 0.90
CA PRO A 924 12.00 12.66 0.29
C PRO A 924 12.76 11.83 -0.76
N LEU A 925 12.87 10.51 -0.57
CA LEU A 925 13.73 9.68 -1.43
C LEU A 925 13.07 9.28 -2.75
N PHE A 926 11.82 8.78 -2.68
CA PHE A 926 11.11 8.19 -3.82
C PHE A 926 9.79 8.88 -4.16
N GLY A 927 9.40 9.92 -3.41
CA GLY A 927 8.12 10.59 -3.61
C GLY A 927 6.94 9.69 -3.24
N VAL A 928 5.74 10.13 -3.60
CA VAL A 928 4.48 9.38 -3.42
C VAL A 928 4.27 8.28 -4.46
N GLY A 929 5.15 8.22 -5.47
CA GLY A 929 5.10 7.27 -6.57
C GLY A 929 4.45 7.82 -7.83
N LEU A 930 4.68 7.10 -8.93
CA LEU A 930 4.14 7.43 -10.26
C LEU A 930 2.61 7.41 -10.22
N ASP A 931 1.98 8.38 -10.88
CA ASP A 931 0.52 8.60 -10.96
C ASP A 931 -0.24 8.69 -9.61
N ASN A 932 0.46 8.86 -8.49
CA ASN A 932 -0.16 8.91 -7.15
C ASN A 932 -0.51 10.33 -6.69
N PHE A 933 0.02 11.37 -7.37
CA PHE A 933 -0.14 12.77 -6.95
C PHE A 933 -1.60 13.18 -6.75
N LEU A 934 -2.51 12.77 -7.65
CA LEU A 934 -3.94 13.08 -7.55
C LEU A 934 -4.54 12.63 -6.22
N TYR A 935 -4.30 11.36 -5.87
CA TYR A 935 -4.89 10.71 -4.71
C TYR A 935 -4.35 11.30 -3.41
N GLU A 936 -3.03 11.53 -3.36
CA GLU A 936 -2.38 12.15 -2.20
C GLU A 936 -2.73 13.62 -2.06
N TYR A 937 -2.77 14.37 -3.17
CA TYR A 937 -3.20 15.76 -3.15
C TYR A 937 -4.61 15.85 -2.57
N ARG A 938 -5.56 15.16 -3.17
CA ARG A 938 -6.98 15.22 -2.78
C ARG A 938 -7.24 14.68 -1.38
N GLY A 939 -6.65 13.54 -1.04
CA GLY A 939 -6.96 12.80 0.18
C GLY A 939 -6.07 13.13 1.38
N ARG A 940 -4.93 13.82 1.20
CA ARG A 940 -3.97 13.99 2.30
C ARG A 940 -3.36 15.39 2.37
N TYR A 941 -3.03 16.02 1.24
CA TYR A 941 -2.21 17.23 1.22
C TYR A 941 -2.93 18.51 0.77
N ILE A 942 -4.20 18.43 0.35
CA ILE A 942 -4.92 19.60 -0.16
C ILE A 942 -5.18 20.63 0.95
N LEU A 943 -4.46 21.74 0.84
CA LEU A 943 -4.60 22.88 1.74
C LEU A 943 -5.97 23.54 1.59
N GLU A 944 -6.45 24.19 2.65
CA GLU A 944 -7.78 24.80 2.67
C GLU A 944 -7.94 25.86 1.57
N ALA A 945 -6.91 26.68 1.33
CA ALA A 945 -6.87 27.66 0.26
C ALA A 945 -6.87 27.07 -1.17
N ALA A 946 -6.53 25.77 -1.32
CA ALA A 946 -6.39 25.11 -2.62
C ALA A 946 -7.61 24.23 -3.00
N TRP A 947 -8.68 24.23 -2.20
CA TRP A 947 -9.82 23.32 -2.38
C TRP A 947 -10.59 23.46 -3.71
N ARG A 948 -10.40 24.56 -4.46
CA ARG A 948 -11.17 24.86 -5.69
C ARG A 948 -11.00 23.83 -6.80
N ASP A 949 -9.84 23.20 -6.90
CA ASP A 949 -9.58 22.15 -7.89
C ASP A 949 -8.93 20.93 -7.23
N PRO A 950 -9.73 20.08 -6.56
CA PRO A 950 -9.22 18.96 -5.81
C PRO A 950 -8.81 17.77 -6.69
N ASN A 951 -8.88 17.90 -8.02
CA ASN A 951 -8.68 16.78 -8.96
C ASN A 951 -7.45 16.98 -9.85
N LEU A 952 -6.48 17.77 -9.39
CA LEU A 952 -5.21 17.95 -10.08
C LEU A 952 -4.36 16.69 -10.01
N SER A 953 -3.82 16.26 -11.15
CA SER A 953 -2.95 15.09 -11.26
C SER A 953 -1.45 15.42 -11.21
N HIS A 954 -1.08 16.71 -11.13
CA HIS A 954 0.32 17.13 -11.05
C HIS A 954 0.45 18.57 -10.50
N PRO A 955 1.64 19.01 -10.07
CA PRO A 955 1.83 20.29 -9.38
C PRO A 955 2.01 21.51 -10.31
N HIS A 956 1.83 21.36 -11.63
CA HIS A 956 2.12 22.41 -12.63
C HIS A 956 3.54 23.01 -12.53
N ASN A 957 4.52 22.22 -12.11
CA ASN A 957 5.93 22.60 -12.07
C ASN A 957 6.77 21.33 -12.20
N TRP A 958 7.57 21.20 -13.25
CA TRP A 958 8.28 19.95 -13.52
C TRP A 958 9.28 19.55 -12.44
N LEU A 959 9.88 20.49 -11.70
CA LEU A 959 10.78 20.16 -10.60
C LEU A 959 10.01 19.47 -9.47
N LEU A 960 8.87 20.04 -9.10
CA LEU A 960 7.97 19.45 -8.12
C LEU A 960 7.36 18.16 -8.64
N ASP A 961 7.05 18.05 -9.94
CA ASP A 961 6.48 16.84 -10.55
C ASP A 961 7.45 15.66 -10.46
N PHE A 962 8.75 15.88 -10.74
CA PHE A 962 9.78 14.87 -10.50
C PHE A 962 9.94 14.54 -9.01
N ALA A 963 10.00 15.56 -8.15
CA ALA A 963 10.20 15.37 -6.73
C ALA A 963 9.03 14.64 -6.04
N THR A 964 7.79 14.93 -6.42
CA THR A 964 6.62 14.27 -5.84
C THR A 964 6.42 12.86 -6.39
N ARG A 965 6.67 12.60 -7.68
CA ARG A 965 6.43 11.27 -8.28
C ARG A 965 7.53 10.25 -8.01
N ILE A 966 8.80 10.68 -8.06
CA ILE A 966 9.97 9.77 -7.96
C ILE A 966 11.04 10.28 -6.99
N GLY A 967 10.69 11.25 -6.15
CA GLY A 967 11.53 11.73 -5.06
C GLY A 967 12.69 12.60 -5.49
N THR A 968 13.47 13.05 -4.51
CA THR A 968 14.70 13.83 -4.76
C THR A 968 15.73 13.05 -5.57
N LEU A 969 15.80 11.72 -5.41
CA LEU A 969 16.66 10.87 -6.23
C LEU A 969 16.26 10.90 -7.71
N GLY A 970 14.96 10.82 -7.98
CA GLY A 970 14.44 10.87 -9.34
C GLY A 970 14.60 12.26 -9.96
N LEU A 971 14.41 13.32 -9.18
CA LEU A 971 14.71 14.70 -9.59
C LEU A 971 16.20 14.86 -9.96
N LEU A 972 17.12 14.36 -9.14
CA LEU A 972 18.55 14.42 -9.43
C LEU A 972 18.92 13.61 -10.69
N ALA A 973 18.32 12.43 -10.89
CA ALA A 973 18.49 11.64 -12.11
C ALA A 973 17.97 12.40 -13.35
N GLY A 974 16.80 13.04 -13.24
CA GLY A 974 16.24 13.89 -14.30
C GLY A 974 17.12 15.11 -14.61
N LEU A 975 17.59 15.83 -13.59
CA LEU A 975 18.52 16.96 -13.72
C LEU A 975 19.84 16.54 -14.39
N TRP A 976 20.37 15.38 -14.02
CA TRP A 976 21.56 14.83 -14.66
C TRP A 976 21.33 14.52 -16.14
N LEU A 977 20.18 13.91 -16.47
CA LEU A 977 19.81 13.59 -17.85
C LEU A 977 19.60 14.87 -18.70
N PHE A 978 18.94 15.89 -18.17
CA PHE A 978 18.78 17.18 -18.85
C PHE A 978 20.14 17.89 -19.00
N GLY A 979 20.97 17.89 -17.96
CA GLY A 979 22.29 18.48 -17.98
C GLY A 979 23.21 17.83 -19.02
N THR A 980 23.19 16.50 -19.13
CA THR A 980 23.98 15.77 -20.14
C THR A 980 23.50 16.04 -21.56
N LEU A 981 22.18 16.14 -21.80
CA LEU A 981 21.65 16.55 -23.10
C LEU A 981 22.08 17.98 -23.47
N ILE A 982 21.97 18.94 -22.55
CA ILE A 982 22.42 20.33 -22.77
C ILE A 982 23.91 20.37 -23.11
N GLN A 983 24.74 19.65 -22.37
CA GLN A 983 26.17 19.57 -22.64
C GLN A 983 26.48 18.95 -24.00
N THR A 984 25.75 17.90 -24.37
CA THR A 984 25.91 17.22 -25.66
C THR A 984 25.56 18.16 -26.82
N LEU A 985 24.41 18.85 -26.74
CA LEU A 985 23.99 19.81 -27.76
C LEU A 985 24.96 21.00 -27.87
N ARG A 986 25.48 21.52 -26.74
CA ARG A 986 26.50 22.60 -26.73
C ARG A 986 27.79 22.18 -27.41
N LYS A 987 28.25 20.94 -27.19
CA LYS A 987 29.46 20.38 -27.82
C LYS A 987 29.27 20.08 -29.31
N LEU A 988 28.09 19.61 -29.71
CA LEU A 988 27.75 19.32 -31.10
C LEU A 988 27.61 20.58 -31.95
N ARG A 989 27.06 21.65 -31.37
CA ARG A 989 26.75 22.88 -32.09
C ARG A 989 27.90 23.42 -32.95
N PRO A 990 29.16 23.55 -32.46
CA PRO A 990 30.26 24.07 -33.28
C PRO A 990 30.86 23.05 -34.26
N THR A 991 30.65 21.75 -34.05
CA THR A 991 31.31 20.68 -34.83
C THR A 991 30.40 20.05 -35.89
N VAL A 992 29.08 20.26 -35.78
CA VAL A 992 28.11 19.64 -36.67
C VAL A 992 28.14 20.25 -38.08
N THR A 993 27.99 19.40 -39.11
CA THR A 993 27.89 19.85 -40.50
C THR A 993 26.69 20.78 -40.72
N ALA A 994 26.77 21.63 -41.77
CA ALA A 994 25.70 22.57 -42.14
C ALA A 994 24.34 21.87 -42.46
N VAL A 995 24.37 20.59 -42.82
CA VAL A 995 23.15 19.79 -43.09
C VAL A 995 22.39 19.45 -41.79
N TRP A 996 23.11 19.31 -40.67
CA TRP A 996 22.52 18.90 -39.38
C TRP A 996 22.41 20.06 -38.38
N LEU A 997 22.99 21.23 -38.69
CA LEU A 997 22.89 22.43 -37.86
C LEU A 997 21.44 22.82 -37.52
N PRO A 998 20.47 22.84 -38.46
CA PRO A 998 19.08 23.16 -38.12
C PRO A 998 18.47 22.16 -37.14
N VAL A 999 18.85 20.89 -37.23
CA VAL A 999 18.38 19.84 -36.31
C VAL A 999 18.94 20.09 -34.92
N VAL A 1000 20.27 20.26 -34.75
CA VAL A 1000 20.89 20.51 -33.44
C VAL A 1000 20.31 21.75 -32.75
N VAL A 1001 20.08 22.84 -33.51
CA VAL A 1001 19.47 24.06 -32.97
C VAL A 1001 17.99 23.82 -32.61
N GLY A 1002 17.25 23.11 -33.46
CA GLY A 1002 15.86 22.76 -33.18
C GLY A 1002 15.71 21.85 -31.95
N LEU A 1003 16.61 20.89 -31.74
CA LEU A 1003 16.66 20.06 -30.53
C LEU A 1003 16.89 20.91 -29.27
N GLY A 1004 17.84 21.84 -29.32
CA GLY A 1004 18.12 22.76 -28.21
C GLY A 1004 16.95 23.70 -27.91
N ALA A 1005 16.28 24.19 -28.95
CA ALA A 1005 15.11 25.03 -28.83
C ALA A 1005 13.86 24.27 -28.31
N ALA A 1006 13.65 23.02 -28.73
CA ALA A 1006 12.62 22.14 -28.17
C ALA A 1006 12.87 21.80 -26.69
N LEU A 1007 14.13 21.60 -26.31
CA LEU A 1007 14.49 21.42 -24.89
C LEU A 1007 14.22 22.68 -24.06
N ALA A 1008 14.47 23.87 -24.62
CA ALA A 1008 14.15 25.13 -23.95
C ALA A 1008 12.65 25.36 -23.81
N ASP A 1009 11.85 25.08 -24.84
CA ASP A 1009 10.38 25.10 -24.73
C ASP A 1009 9.92 24.17 -23.62
N MET A 1010 10.37 22.91 -23.63
CA MET A 1010 10.04 21.90 -22.62
C MET A 1010 10.33 22.40 -21.19
N LEU A 1011 11.53 22.91 -20.94
CA LEU A 1011 11.95 23.31 -19.59
C LEU A 1011 11.25 24.58 -19.10
N VAL A 1012 11.02 25.57 -19.98
CA VAL A 1012 10.43 26.86 -19.59
C VAL A 1012 8.90 26.77 -19.55
N HIS A 1013 8.26 26.09 -20.49
CA HIS A 1013 6.82 25.80 -20.45
C HIS A 1013 6.48 24.92 -19.24
N GLY A 1014 7.31 23.90 -18.96
CA GLY A 1014 7.14 23.01 -17.82
C GLY A 1014 7.27 23.65 -16.44
N LEU A 1015 7.72 24.91 -16.32
CA LEU A 1015 7.70 25.63 -15.04
C LEU A 1015 6.28 25.96 -14.57
N VAL A 1016 5.30 25.90 -15.48
CA VAL A 1016 3.89 26.19 -15.22
C VAL A 1016 2.95 25.08 -15.70
N ASP A 1017 3.48 23.94 -16.15
CA ASP A 1017 2.73 22.78 -16.66
C ASP A 1017 3.60 21.50 -16.66
N HIS A 1018 3.16 20.42 -17.31
CA HIS A 1018 3.96 19.20 -17.50
C HIS A 1018 5.20 19.43 -18.38
N ALA A 1019 6.27 18.67 -18.12
CA ALA A 1019 7.44 18.61 -19.00
C ALA A 1019 7.77 17.21 -19.53
N PHE A 1020 7.56 16.18 -18.71
CA PHE A 1020 8.07 14.84 -18.99
C PHE A 1020 7.05 13.71 -18.76
N PHE A 1021 6.27 13.74 -17.66
CA PHE A 1021 5.38 12.64 -17.26
C PHE A 1021 4.08 12.53 -18.05
N LEU A 1022 4.19 12.51 -19.37
CA LEU A 1022 3.13 12.16 -20.31
C LEU A 1022 3.78 11.34 -21.43
N VAL A 1023 3.05 10.35 -21.95
CA VAL A 1023 3.59 9.36 -22.91
C VAL A 1023 4.27 10.06 -24.09
N ASP A 1024 3.56 10.94 -24.77
CA ASP A 1024 4.05 11.69 -25.92
C ASP A 1024 5.27 12.57 -25.60
N LEU A 1025 5.28 13.21 -24.43
CA LEU A 1025 6.36 14.10 -24.01
C LEU A 1025 7.63 13.32 -23.64
N ALA A 1026 7.50 12.17 -22.96
CA ALA A 1026 8.61 11.29 -22.65
C ALA A 1026 9.25 10.71 -23.92
N PHE A 1027 8.43 10.15 -24.81
CA PHE A 1027 8.90 9.64 -26.10
C PHE A 1027 9.57 10.73 -26.96
N ALA A 1028 8.99 11.93 -27.04
CA ALA A 1028 9.60 13.07 -27.72
C ALA A 1028 10.96 13.43 -27.11
N PHE A 1029 11.05 13.50 -25.78
CA PHE A 1029 12.31 13.75 -25.09
C PHE A 1029 13.39 12.71 -25.44
N TYR A 1030 13.04 11.42 -25.41
CA TYR A 1030 13.96 10.34 -25.77
C TYR A 1030 14.34 10.33 -27.26
N LEU A 1031 13.48 10.82 -28.15
CA LEU A 1031 13.84 11.10 -29.54
C LEU A 1031 14.87 12.23 -29.65
N LEU A 1032 14.69 13.34 -28.90
CA LEU A 1032 15.65 14.44 -28.87
C LEU A 1032 17.02 13.96 -28.36
N LEU A 1033 17.02 13.19 -27.27
CA LEU A 1033 18.21 12.60 -26.66
C LEU A 1033 18.91 11.62 -27.61
N GLY A 1034 18.15 10.68 -28.19
CA GLY A 1034 18.68 9.70 -29.14
C GLY A 1034 19.27 10.34 -30.40
N THR A 1035 18.65 11.41 -30.91
CA THR A 1035 19.14 12.15 -32.08
C THR A 1035 20.43 12.90 -31.76
N ALA A 1036 20.51 13.56 -30.59
CA ALA A 1036 21.71 14.25 -30.15
C ALA A 1036 22.89 13.26 -30.01
N VAL A 1037 22.65 12.11 -29.39
CA VAL A 1037 23.68 11.09 -29.21
C VAL A 1037 24.11 10.47 -30.55
N TRP A 1038 23.17 10.19 -31.45
CA TRP A 1038 23.50 9.70 -32.79
C TRP A 1038 24.41 10.68 -33.54
N LEU A 1039 24.13 11.99 -33.45
CA LEU A 1039 24.96 13.03 -34.07
C LEU A 1039 26.35 13.12 -33.44
N GLN A 1040 26.49 12.77 -32.16
CA GLN A 1040 27.78 12.71 -31.47
C GLN A 1040 28.63 11.52 -31.93
N GLU A 1041 28.01 10.37 -32.18
CA GLU A 1041 28.71 9.17 -32.68
C GLU A 1041 29.02 9.24 -34.19
N ALA A 1042 28.30 10.07 -34.95
CA ALA A 1042 28.47 10.24 -36.39
C ALA A 1042 29.58 11.23 -36.80
N GLN A 1043 30.10 12.00 -35.84
CA GLN A 1043 31.27 12.87 -35.97
C GLN A 1043 32.55 12.09 -35.66
#